data_AF-A0A929HBB3-F1
#
_entry.id   AF-A0A929HBB3-F1
#
_cell.length_a   1.000
_cell.length_b   1.000
_cell.length_c   1.000
_cell.angle_alpha   90.00
_cell.angle_beta   90.00
_cell.angle_gamma   90.00
#
_symmetry.space_group_name_H-M   'P 1'
#
loop_
_entity.id
_entity.type
_entity.pdbx_description
1 polymer ?
#
loop_
_entity_poly.entity_id
_entity_poly.type
_entity_poly.pdbx_seq_one_letter_code
_entity_poly.pdbx_strand_id
1 'polypeptide(L)'
;MMRRNYIITFLLVLIALNGAAKDIYVSPGGEGRANGSKRYPFHSIEDARERARDFVGKEIVTIYLNDGVYYLEKPITFTWEDGGSAQYPVYYQAVNEGKAIISGGERLEVEWTDFKDGIYWCDVPEGIVIDQLFINDRKEEMARFPNSIPGRNVFDRWTLSHTAGPDPAYDPLSKERIARWNNPEGAYLHAMHRALWGGMHYRVNGKKGDGILDLEGGWQNNRPDQMHPRYRYIEHVFEELDAPGEWYYDQGNSKLYFFPRDTAINDAVVETVNLRHLFEFNGSMEKPVKQIYLQGLVLKHTARVFMENKEPLLRSDWTTYRGGAVTYSGAENCSLISCEFDQVGGNSIFVNNYNRQITVKGCYIHESGANGVAFVGDPEAVRNPLFRYGPQDYEALDLTPGPKGDNYPSNCRVMDCIITRTGRTEKQTAPIQISMSHRITVSHCSIYDVPRAGINISEGTFGGHIIEYCDVFNTVLETGDHGSFNSWGRDRFWDPDIQKMNEQVANNPDLPFLDMLEPNIICNSRWRCDHGWDVDLDDGSSQYFIYNNLMLNGGLKLREGYQRTVSNNIMVNNGLHPHVWPSNNGDVVIYNIFFTAHQPAVMSRGMGINEKWGKEIDFNLFTTNNRDRLLFASNQCDLNSIVADPRFTNPDQGDYSVEASSPALKLGFKNFDMSTIGVVSPHLKAIAKTPALPEIRIQPDLTPMEAITGELTLWKGARLYTPEGAELSAFGVKLGTPGVAFAYVSNYSEAYGLGFRTGDFIREINGANVESVAGLMYVVESSGNGALLFTLSRNQVSKKIRIDLSDQQDKVNKVLIIGIDGVRPDALRKARAPNMDALWQDGAYNFNARTDEISSNGPCWTAMLTGVWHLKSNVISNDYKDPNLEEYPHFFHRIREEKPHLKSYSIVNWEPIHKILQVGDATYASSPLTDAKVTSEVVSLLKSEEIDVMFVQLDDVDHAGHAHGFSPRSAKYLKAIEKSDRQLGKMVSALKNRKSYDQENWLIIVTTDHGGSGKSHGKNIDEHTTVFYIASGMNVDIGKIDGEVNVVDVAVTALDHLGIGIKEEWNLDGRVVGIK
;
A
#
# COMPACT_ATOMS: atom_id res chain seq x y z
N MET A 1 48.39 -15.56 -15.54
CA MET A 1 48.90 -15.95 -16.88
C MET A 1 47.67 -16.09 -17.77
N MET A 2 47.41 -15.33 -18.82
CA MET A 2 48.18 -14.36 -19.60
C MET A 2 47.22 -13.23 -20.03
N ARG A 3 47.74 -12.00 -20.00
CA ARG A 3 47.22 -10.80 -20.67
C ARG A 3 47.33 -10.97 -22.18
N ARG A 4 46.33 -10.52 -22.96
CA ARG A 4 46.45 -9.60 -24.13
C ARG A 4 45.28 -9.79 -25.12
N ASN A 5 44.54 -8.71 -25.36
CA ASN A 5 44.13 -8.19 -26.67
C ASN A 5 42.84 -7.36 -26.56
N TYR A 6 42.98 -6.15 -26.00
CA TYR A 6 42.22 -4.97 -26.40
C TYR A 6 43.21 -4.06 -27.15
N ILE A 7 42.70 -3.23 -28.05
CA ILE A 7 43.41 -2.31 -28.96
C ILE A 7 43.76 -2.96 -30.32
N ILE A 8 42.81 -2.87 -31.26
CA ILE A 8 42.93 -2.45 -32.68
C ILE A 8 41.57 -2.70 -33.33
N THR A 9 40.59 -1.82 -33.06
CA THR A 9 39.44 -1.56 -33.95
C THR A 9 38.92 -0.14 -33.69
N PHE A 10 39.84 0.83 -33.59
CA PHE A 10 39.52 2.26 -33.48
C PHE A 10 40.28 3.12 -34.50
N LEU A 11 40.89 2.51 -35.52
CA LEU A 11 41.65 3.23 -36.54
C LEU A 11 41.60 2.45 -37.87
N LEU A 12 40.53 2.64 -38.65
CA LEU A 12 40.42 2.44 -40.12
C LEU A 12 38.97 2.23 -40.58
N VAL A 13 38.11 3.22 -40.33
CA VAL A 13 37.14 3.71 -41.35
C VAL A 13 37.20 5.24 -41.30
N LEU A 14 38.40 5.75 -41.58
CA LEU A 14 38.64 7.12 -42.04
C LEU A 14 38.71 7.03 -43.57
N ILE A 15 37.58 6.65 -44.17
CA ILE A 15 37.29 6.98 -45.57
C ILE A 15 36.24 8.07 -45.49
N ALA A 16 36.64 9.25 -45.94
CA ALA A 16 35.84 10.45 -45.99
C ALA A 16 34.49 10.19 -46.66
N LEU A 17 33.44 10.08 -45.85
CA LEU A 17 32.16 10.68 -46.19
C LEU A 17 32.19 12.06 -45.54
N ASN A 18 32.76 13.03 -46.25
CA ASN A 18 32.42 14.44 -46.06
C ASN A 18 30.93 14.58 -46.42
N GLY A 19 30.03 14.14 -45.52
CA GLY A 19 28.71 14.71 -45.50
C GLY A 19 28.92 16.19 -45.21
N ALA A 20 28.50 17.06 -46.12
CA ALA A 20 28.40 18.47 -45.80
C ALA A 20 27.60 18.60 -44.50
N ALA A 21 27.96 19.53 -43.62
CA ALA A 21 27.16 19.88 -42.47
C ALA A 21 26.62 21.29 -42.71
N LYS A 22 25.33 21.48 -42.43
CA LYS A 22 24.68 22.76 -42.61
C LYS A 22 24.56 23.49 -41.28
N ASP A 23 25.32 24.57 -41.15
CA ASP A 23 25.18 25.50 -40.04
C ASP A 23 24.18 26.61 -40.37
N ILE A 24 23.26 26.88 -39.44
CA ILE A 24 22.29 27.98 -39.45
C ILE A 24 22.45 28.73 -38.13
N TYR A 25 22.49 30.06 -38.16
CA TYR A 25 22.66 30.90 -36.97
C TYR A 25 21.42 31.73 -36.71
N VAL A 26 21.04 31.87 -35.44
CA VAL A 26 19.91 32.68 -34.96
C VAL A 26 20.39 33.61 -33.85
N SER A 27 19.91 34.85 -33.84
CA SER A 27 20.31 35.88 -32.87
C SER A 27 19.12 36.79 -32.56
N PRO A 28 18.82 37.09 -31.29
CA PRO A 28 17.69 37.97 -30.95
C PRO A 28 17.91 39.42 -31.43
N GLY A 29 19.16 39.81 -31.70
CA GLY A 29 19.51 41.07 -32.37
C GLY A 29 19.71 40.98 -33.89
N GLY A 30 19.19 39.94 -34.56
CA GLY A 30 19.33 39.78 -36.01
C GLY A 30 18.49 40.80 -36.79
N GLU A 31 19.12 41.59 -37.68
CA GLU A 31 18.44 42.59 -38.51
C GLU A 31 18.45 42.25 -40.02
N GLY A 32 17.74 43.04 -40.83
CA GLY A 32 17.36 42.76 -42.24
C GLY A 32 18.42 42.17 -43.19
N ARG A 33 17.92 41.36 -44.15
CA ARG A 33 18.65 40.46 -45.09
C ARG A 33 19.29 39.22 -44.43
N ALA A 34 18.68 38.70 -43.37
CA ALA A 34 19.07 37.42 -42.76
C ALA A 34 19.09 36.28 -43.80
N ASN A 35 20.12 35.45 -43.76
CA ASN A 35 20.22 34.25 -44.60
C ASN A 35 20.66 32.99 -43.80
N GLY A 36 20.68 33.11 -42.47
CA GLY A 36 21.10 32.06 -41.55
C GLY A 36 22.61 31.85 -41.47
N SER A 37 23.43 32.68 -42.12
CA SER A 37 24.89 32.62 -41.93
C SER A 37 25.31 33.29 -40.62
N LYS A 38 26.51 32.95 -40.11
CA LYS A 38 27.07 33.58 -38.91
C LYS A 38 27.12 35.12 -38.97
N ARG A 39 27.27 35.70 -40.17
CA ARG A 39 27.31 37.16 -40.39
C ARG A 39 25.91 37.78 -40.48
N TYR A 40 24.93 37.02 -40.96
CA TYR A 40 23.55 37.47 -41.16
C TYR A 40 22.59 36.41 -40.58
N PRO A 41 22.58 36.23 -39.25
CA PRO A 41 21.76 35.23 -38.59
C PRO A 41 20.27 35.54 -38.76
N PHE A 42 19.43 34.52 -38.66
CA PHE A 42 17.98 34.72 -38.53
C PHE A 42 17.65 35.40 -37.20
N HIS A 43 16.52 36.11 -37.18
CA HIS A 43 15.99 36.72 -35.96
C HIS A 43 15.21 35.69 -35.12
N SER A 44 14.38 34.86 -35.77
CA SER A 44 13.52 33.88 -35.12
C SER A 44 14.02 32.44 -35.29
N ILE A 45 13.65 31.58 -34.35
CA ILE A 45 13.95 30.14 -34.41
C ILE A 45 13.09 29.48 -35.50
N GLU A 46 11.90 30.01 -35.76
CA GLU A 46 10.97 29.55 -36.78
C GLU A 46 11.54 29.72 -38.19
N ASP A 47 12.14 30.86 -38.50
CA ASP A 47 12.78 31.10 -39.80
C ASP A 47 13.94 30.12 -40.01
N ALA A 48 14.69 29.84 -38.95
CA ALA A 48 15.79 28.87 -38.97
C ALA A 48 15.29 27.43 -39.17
N ARG A 49 14.20 27.03 -38.49
CA ARG A 49 13.53 25.73 -38.68
C ARG A 49 13.03 25.58 -40.11
N GLU A 50 12.33 26.58 -40.65
CA GLU A 50 11.82 26.54 -42.02
C GLU A 50 12.97 26.39 -43.02
N ARG A 51 14.08 27.12 -42.81
CA ARG A 51 15.27 26.98 -43.63
C ARG A 51 15.96 25.62 -43.48
N ALA A 52 15.92 25.01 -42.29
CA ALA A 52 16.53 23.72 -42.04
C ALA A 52 15.93 22.62 -42.92
N ARG A 53 14.62 22.66 -43.21
CA ARG A 53 13.90 21.66 -44.02
C ARG A 53 14.52 21.40 -45.40
N ASP A 54 15.19 22.38 -45.98
CA ASP A 54 15.88 22.21 -47.27
C ASP A 54 17.02 21.17 -47.21
N PHE A 55 17.55 20.93 -46.01
CA PHE A 55 18.75 20.13 -45.75
C PHE A 55 18.46 18.88 -44.90
N VAL A 56 17.36 18.87 -44.15
CA VAL A 56 16.92 17.73 -43.34
C VAL A 56 16.90 16.45 -44.18
N GLY A 57 17.49 15.38 -43.63
CA GLY A 57 17.60 14.08 -44.29
C GLY A 57 18.66 13.97 -45.39
N LYS A 58 19.36 15.05 -45.73
CA LYS A 58 20.45 15.08 -46.74
C LYS A 58 21.83 15.25 -46.11
N GLU A 59 21.89 16.04 -45.03
CA GLU A 59 23.10 16.37 -44.28
C GLU A 59 22.78 16.63 -42.80
N ILE A 60 23.80 16.65 -41.95
CA ILE A 60 23.67 17.08 -40.55
C ILE A 60 23.31 18.57 -40.54
N VAL A 61 22.28 18.96 -39.79
CA VAL A 61 21.89 20.37 -39.65
C VAL A 61 22.11 20.81 -38.21
N THR A 62 22.82 21.93 -38.01
CA THR A 62 23.00 22.55 -36.69
C THR A 62 22.50 23.99 -36.73
N ILE A 63 21.51 24.27 -35.90
CA ILE A 63 20.95 25.60 -35.65
C ILE A 63 21.61 26.13 -34.38
N TYR A 64 22.55 27.06 -34.54
CA TYR A 64 23.23 27.75 -33.45
C TYR A 64 22.42 28.94 -32.96
N LEU A 65 22.09 28.94 -31.67
CA LEU A 65 21.41 30.01 -30.97
C LEU A 65 22.45 30.85 -30.22
N ASN A 66 22.62 32.10 -30.63
CA ASN A 66 23.50 33.05 -29.95
C ASN A 66 22.97 33.44 -28.56
N ASP A 67 23.84 34.06 -27.76
CA ASP A 67 23.48 34.56 -26.43
C ASP A 67 22.35 35.59 -26.49
N GLY A 68 21.41 35.49 -25.54
CA GLY A 68 20.32 36.44 -25.35
C GLY A 68 18.98 35.77 -25.06
N VAL A 69 17.94 36.59 -24.91
CA VAL A 69 16.57 36.16 -24.64
C VAL A 69 15.77 36.14 -25.94
N TYR A 70 15.17 35.00 -26.22
CA TYR A 70 14.25 34.76 -27.33
C TYR A 70 12.83 34.69 -26.75
N TYR A 71 12.11 35.81 -26.79
CA TYR A 71 10.70 35.87 -26.43
C TYR A 71 9.86 35.27 -27.57
N LEU A 72 9.14 34.19 -27.26
CA LEU A 72 8.32 33.49 -28.23
C LEU A 72 6.92 34.10 -28.27
N GLU A 73 6.43 34.42 -29.47
CA GLU A 73 5.02 34.80 -29.67
C GLU A 73 4.09 33.57 -29.65
N LYS A 74 4.63 32.40 -29.99
CA LYS A 74 3.93 31.11 -30.02
C LYS A 74 4.95 29.96 -29.87
N PRO A 75 4.49 28.73 -29.53
CA PRO A 75 5.39 27.59 -29.41
C PRO A 75 6.12 27.26 -30.74
N ILE A 76 7.37 26.80 -30.64
CA ILE A 76 8.11 26.22 -31.76
C ILE A 76 7.63 24.79 -31.99
N THR A 77 6.82 24.60 -33.02
CA THR A 77 6.31 23.28 -33.40
C THR A 77 7.24 22.54 -34.36
N PHE A 78 7.62 21.31 -34.05
CA PHE A 78 8.28 20.38 -34.96
C PHE A 78 7.27 19.37 -35.50
N THR A 79 7.28 19.17 -36.81
CA THR A 79 6.53 18.09 -37.48
C THR A 79 7.51 17.04 -38.01
N TRP A 80 6.99 15.97 -38.60
CA TRP A 80 7.82 14.94 -39.25
C TRP A 80 8.72 15.49 -40.37
N GLU A 81 8.40 16.66 -40.95
CA GLU A 81 9.19 17.34 -41.98
C GLU A 81 10.46 17.99 -41.42
N ASP A 82 10.49 18.27 -40.11
CA ASP A 82 11.64 18.85 -39.41
C ASP A 82 12.61 17.77 -38.91
N GLY A 83 12.18 16.50 -38.93
CA GLY A 83 12.91 15.38 -38.34
C GLY A 83 14.04 14.84 -39.22
N GLY A 84 15.20 14.62 -38.61
CA GLY A 84 16.37 14.04 -39.27
C GLY A 84 16.37 12.52 -39.36
N SER A 85 17.55 11.94 -39.61
CA SER A 85 17.80 10.50 -39.52
C SER A 85 18.99 10.22 -38.61
N ALA A 86 19.22 8.94 -38.26
CA ALA A 86 20.40 8.57 -37.46
C ALA A 86 21.73 8.98 -38.14
N GLN A 87 21.74 9.06 -39.48
CA GLN A 87 22.90 9.53 -40.24
C GLN A 87 22.96 11.07 -40.35
N TYR A 88 21.80 11.71 -40.37
CA TYR A 88 21.64 13.16 -40.60
C TYR A 88 20.72 13.79 -39.54
N PRO A 89 21.16 13.88 -38.28
CA PRO A 89 20.41 14.50 -37.19
C PRO A 89 20.30 16.03 -37.33
N VAL A 90 19.38 16.61 -36.56
CA VAL A 90 19.14 18.06 -36.47
C VAL A 90 19.38 18.54 -35.03
N TYR A 91 20.25 19.52 -34.87
CA TYR A 91 20.60 20.09 -33.57
C TYR A 91 20.11 21.53 -33.45
N TYR A 92 19.51 21.88 -32.32
CA TYR A 92 19.28 23.25 -31.87
C TYR A 92 20.17 23.47 -30.64
N GLN A 93 21.23 24.25 -30.81
CA GLN A 93 22.32 24.29 -29.86
C GLN A 93 22.66 25.74 -29.48
N ALA A 94 22.77 26.02 -28.18
CA ALA A 94 23.34 27.27 -27.72
C ALA A 94 24.81 27.38 -28.13
N VAL A 95 25.24 28.53 -28.63
CA VAL A 95 26.66 28.81 -28.90
C VAL A 95 27.47 28.72 -27.60
N ASN A 96 26.93 29.30 -26.53
CA ASN A 96 27.44 29.17 -25.18
C ASN A 96 26.34 28.55 -24.29
N GLU A 97 26.64 27.40 -23.69
CA GLU A 97 25.72 26.69 -22.79
C GLU A 97 25.19 27.63 -21.69
N GLY A 98 23.87 27.63 -21.49
CA GLY A 98 23.21 28.46 -20.48
C GLY A 98 23.03 29.94 -20.86
N LYS A 99 23.34 30.34 -22.10
CA LYS A 99 23.24 31.75 -22.56
C LYS A 99 22.15 32.03 -23.58
N ALA A 100 21.62 31.02 -24.25
CA ALA A 100 20.43 31.15 -25.09
C ALA A 100 19.18 30.84 -24.26
N ILE A 101 18.42 31.88 -23.91
CA ILE A 101 17.22 31.78 -23.06
C ILE A 101 15.99 31.79 -23.96
N ILE A 102 15.20 30.72 -23.94
CA ILE A 102 13.92 30.62 -24.64
C ILE A 102 12.82 30.90 -23.62
N SER A 103 12.11 32.01 -23.82
CA SER A 103 11.12 32.53 -22.89
C SER A 103 9.73 32.47 -23.52
N GLY A 104 8.76 31.93 -22.79
CA GLY A 104 7.34 32.02 -23.14
C GLY A 104 6.66 33.28 -22.61
N GLY A 105 7.47 34.16 -22.01
CA GLY A 105 7.03 35.46 -21.54
C GLY A 105 7.09 36.55 -22.59
N GLU A 106 6.69 37.75 -22.17
CA GLU A 106 6.84 39.00 -22.90
C GLU A 106 7.38 40.07 -21.94
N ARG A 107 8.23 40.95 -22.46
CA ARG A 107 8.74 42.10 -21.71
C ARG A 107 7.74 43.25 -21.79
N LEU A 108 7.41 43.82 -20.65
CA LEU A 108 6.55 44.99 -20.55
C LEU A 108 7.40 46.25 -20.42
N GLU A 109 7.17 47.22 -21.30
CA GLU A 109 7.70 48.57 -21.16
C GLU A 109 6.70 49.37 -20.32
N VAL A 110 7.05 49.63 -19.06
CA VAL A 110 6.15 50.24 -18.08
C VAL A 110 6.76 51.46 -17.42
N GLU A 111 5.92 52.43 -17.09
CA GLU A 111 6.28 53.58 -16.27
C GLU A 111 5.48 53.52 -14.96
N TRP A 112 6.20 53.31 -13.85
CA TRP A 112 5.57 53.18 -12.54
C TRP A 112 5.20 54.55 -11.97
N THR A 113 3.98 54.64 -11.42
CA THR A 113 3.46 55.78 -10.70
C THR A 113 3.15 55.38 -9.26
N ASP A 114 3.55 56.21 -8.28
CA ASP A 114 3.17 56.00 -6.88
C ASP A 114 1.64 55.95 -6.74
N PHE A 115 1.14 54.91 -6.07
CA PHE A 115 -0.28 54.77 -5.74
C PHE A 115 -0.55 55.20 -4.29
N LYS A 116 -0.26 54.33 -3.33
CA LYS A 116 -0.40 54.56 -1.88
C LYS A 116 0.40 53.52 -1.10
N ASP A 117 0.79 53.84 0.13
CA ASP A 117 1.38 52.89 1.09
C ASP A 117 2.58 52.09 0.55
N GLY A 118 3.35 52.67 -0.38
CA GLY A 118 4.49 52.02 -1.03
C GLY A 118 4.14 51.15 -2.24
N ILE A 119 2.87 51.03 -2.62
CA ILE A 119 2.40 50.37 -3.83
C ILE A 119 2.54 51.33 -5.02
N TYR A 120 2.99 50.79 -6.14
CA TYR A 120 3.08 51.45 -7.43
C TYR A 120 2.05 50.86 -8.40
N TRP A 121 1.70 51.62 -9.43
CA TRP A 121 0.90 51.13 -10.54
C TRP A 121 1.43 51.60 -11.89
N CYS A 122 1.15 50.85 -12.94
CA CYS A 122 1.42 51.23 -14.33
C CYS A 122 0.28 50.78 -15.26
N ASP A 123 0.17 51.40 -16.43
CA ASP A 123 -0.71 50.92 -17.49
C ASP A 123 -0.05 49.73 -18.21
N VAL A 124 -0.87 48.74 -18.57
CA VAL A 124 -0.49 47.58 -19.38
C VAL A 124 -1.22 47.68 -20.72
N PRO A 125 -0.60 47.38 -21.86
CA PRO A 125 -1.31 47.35 -23.15
C PRO A 125 -2.60 46.50 -23.12
N GLU A 126 -3.66 47.00 -23.77
CA GLU A 126 -4.93 46.28 -23.85
C GLU A 126 -4.75 44.89 -24.49
N GLY A 127 -5.47 43.89 -23.95
CA GLY A 127 -5.45 42.51 -24.44
C GLY A 127 -4.39 41.61 -23.82
N ILE A 128 -3.45 42.14 -23.03
CA ILE A 128 -2.48 41.34 -22.27
C ILE A 128 -3.17 40.65 -21.09
N VAL A 129 -2.89 39.35 -20.95
CA VAL A 129 -3.25 38.53 -19.79
C VAL A 129 -1.97 38.21 -19.03
N ILE A 130 -1.96 38.49 -17.72
CA ILE A 130 -0.81 38.27 -16.85
C ILE A 130 -1.12 37.09 -15.93
N ASP A 131 -0.54 35.93 -16.22
CA ASP A 131 -0.61 34.77 -15.30
C ASP A 131 0.47 34.82 -14.22
N GLN A 132 1.66 35.31 -14.55
CA GLN A 132 2.80 35.44 -13.64
C GLN A 132 3.54 36.73 -13.95
N LEU A 133 4.13 37.35 -12.92
CA LEU A 133 4.95 38.55 -13.03
C LEU A 133 6.37 38.26 -12.57
N PHE A 134 7.35 38.79 -13.31
CA PHE A 134 8.76 38.69 -12.99
C PHE A 134 9.38 40.09 -12.98
N ILE A 135 10.13 40.39 -11.92
CA ILE A 135 10.86 41.64 -11.76
C ILE A 135 12.34 41.31 -11.63
N ASN A 136 13.14 41.69 -12.63
CA ASN A 136 14.56 41.33 -12.74
C ASN A 136 14.80 39.81 -12.60
N ASP A 137 14.12 38.99 -13.42
CA ASP A 137 14.21 37.51 -13.46
C ASP A 137 13.75 36.79 -12.18
N ARG A 138 13.14 37.52 -11.23
CA ARG A 138 12.55 36.97 -10.00
C ARG A 138 11.04 36.94 -10.11
N LYS A 139 10.44 35.75 -9.99
CA LYS A 139 8.98 35.60 -9.88
C LYS A 139 8.42 36.33 -8.67
N GLU A 140 7.36 37.11 -8.88
CA GLU A 140 6.64 37.87 -7.87
C GLU A 140 5.33 37.19 -7.48
N GLU A 141 4.91 37.40 -6.23
CA GLU A 141 3.73 36.73 -5.67
C GLU A 141 2.46 37.48 -6.04
N MET A 142 1.43 36.79 -6.53
CA MET A 142 0.11 37.42 -6.61
C MET A 142 -0.34 37.78 -5.19
N ALA A 143 -0.94 38.97 -5.04
CA ALA A 143 -1.55 39.43 -3.79
C ALA A 143 -2.42 38.33 -3.18
N ARG A 144 -2.08 37.89 -1.96
CA ARG A 144 -2.65 36.66 -1.38
C ARG A 144 -2.91 36.74 0.10
N PHE A 145 -3.92 35.98 0.55
CA PHE A 145 -4.18 35.77 1.96
C PHE A 145 -4.23 34.27 2.32
N PRO A 146 -3.53 33.85 3.39
CA PRO A 146 -2.52 34.61 4.13
C PRO A 146 -1.22 34.78 3.32
N ASN A 147 -0.47 35.82 3.64
CA ASN A 147 0.82 36.15 3.05
C ASN A 147 1.83 35.05 3.36
N SER A 148 2.73 34.80 2.40
CA SER A 148 3.81 33.82 2.54
C SER A 148 4.77 34.18 3.69
N ILE A 149 5.49 33.17 4.18
CA ILE A 149 6.57 33.29 5.16
C ILE A 149 7.78 32.53 4.58
N PRO A 150 8.89 33.22 4.28
CA PRO A 150 10.09 32.57 3.77
C PRO A 150 10.54 31.38 4.63
N GLY A 151 10.89 30.27 3.96
CA GLY A 151 11.38 29.04 4.61
C GLY A 151 10.30 28.11 5.17
N ARG A 152 9.01 28.43 5.01
CA ARG A 152 7.90 27.50 5.27
C ARG A 152 7.67 26.58 4.05
N ASN A 153 7.04 25.43 4.28
CA ASN A 153 6.84 24.43 3.24
C ASN A 153 5.44 24.53 2.60
N VAL A 154 4.38 24.12 3.31
CA VAL A 154 3.02 24.04 2.77
C VAL A 154 2.57 25.42 2.31
N PHE A 155 2.42 25.57 0.98
CA PHE A 155 2.08 26.83 0.30
C PHE A 155 2.90 28.05 0.76
N ASP A 156 4.17 27.82 1.11
CA ASP A 156 5.12 28.81 1.63
C ASP A 156 4.60 29.57 2.86
N ARG A 157 3.70 28.96 3.66
CA ARG A 157 3.09 29.61 4.83
C ARG A 157 3.20 28.79 6.10
N TRP A 158 2.94 27.49 6.01
CA TRP A 158 2.88 26.62 7.19
C TRP A 158 4.05 25.66 7.25
N THR A 159 4.24 25.06 8.42
CA THR A 159 4.98 23.80 8.53
C THR A 159 3.96 22.66 8.50
N LEU A 160 4.25 21.64 7.69
CA LEU A 160 3.46 20.42 7.60
C LEU A 160 3.23 19.80 8.98
N SER A 161 1.98 19.49 9.28
CA SER A 161 1.54 18.80 10.49
C SER A 161 0.30 17.99 10.16
N HIS A 162 0.41 16.67 10.25
CA HIS A 162 -0.67 15.74 9.91
C HIS A 162 -1.90 15.85 10.83
N THR A 163 -1.70 16.40 12.03
CA THR A 163 -2.73 16.60 13.07
C THR A 163 -3.23 18.04 13.14
N ALA A 164 -2.87 18.89 12.18
CA ALA A 164 -3.26 20.30 12.20
C ALA A 164 -4.80 20.49 12.10
N GLY A 165 -5.38 21.08 13.15
CA GLY A 165 -6.79 21.51 13.15
C GLY A 165 -7.02 22.83 12.39
N PRO A 166 -8.25 23.37 12.37
CA PRO A 166 -8.54 24.68 11.76
C PRO A 166 -7.67 25.82 12.33
N ASP A 167 -7.53 26.90 11.57
CA ASP A 167 -6.89 28.14 12.00
C ASP A 167 -7.71 29.35 11.51
N PRO A 168 -8.74 29.78 12.28
CA PRO A 168 -9.68 30.81 11.82
C PRO A 168 -9.05 32.16 11.50
N ALA A 169 -7.91 32.49 12.13
CA ALA A 169 -7.23 33.78 11.93
C ALA A 169 -6.65 33.92 10.51
N TYR A 170 -6.30 32.79 9.88
CA TYR A 170 -5.70 32.72 8.55
C TYR A 170 -6.58 31.96 7.55
N ASP A 171 -7.88 31.86 7.82
CA ASP A 171 -8.83 31.22 6.93
C ASP A 171 -9.33 32.20 5.85
N PRO A 172 -8.97 32.02 4.56
CA PRO A 172 -9.47 32.85 3.47
C PRO A 172 -10.99 32.70 3.27
N LEU A 173 -11.62 31.65 3.80
CA LEU A 173 -13.06 31.42 3.70
C LEU A 173 -13.86 31.93 4.90
N SER A 174 -13.25 32.69 5.81
CA SER A 174 -13.99 33.35 6.89
C SER A 174 -14.92 34.45 6.33
N LYS A 175 -16.14 34.55 6.88
CA LYS A 175 -17.15 35.50 6.40
C LYS A 175 -16.66 36.94 6.54
N GLU A 176 -15.99 37.23 7.65
CA GLU A 176 -15.44 38.55 7.96
C GLU A 176 -14.37 38.95 6.95
N ARG A 177 -13.54 38.00 6.50
CA ARG A 177 -12.53 38.24 5.46
C ARG A 177 -13.20 38.46 4.10
N ILE A 178 -14.07 37.55 3.67
CA ILE A 178 -14.76 37.65 2.37
C ILE A 178 -15.57 38.94 2.27
N ALA A 179 -16.15 39.42 3.38
CA ALA A 179 -16.91 40.67 3.40
C ALA A 179 -16.08 41.91 3.00
N ARG A 180 -14.75 41.89 3.21
CA ARG A 180 -13.86 43.02 2.89
C ARG A 180 -13.55 43.19 1.41
N TRP A 181 -13.63 42.13 0.61
CA TRP A 181 -13.21 42.16 -0.80
C TRP A 181 -14.27 42.81 -1.67
N ASN A 182 -13.97 43.83 -2.47
CA ASN A 182 -15.01 44.43 -3.32
C ASN A 182 -15.36 43.52 -4.50
N ASN A 183 -14.33 43.01 -5.20
CA ASN A 183 -14.51 42.14 -6.36
C ASN A 183 -13.47 41.00 -6.39
N PRO A 184 -13.75 39.85 -5.75
CA PRO A 184 -12.85 38.70 -5.77
C PRO A 184 -13.00 37.83 -7.03
N GLU A 185 -13.80 38.24 -8.03
CA GLU A 185 -13.93 37.48 -9.28
C GLU A 185 -12.58 37.39 -10.01
N GLY A 186 -12.22 36.19 -10.48
CA GLY A 186 -10.92 35.92 -11.10
C GLY A 186 -9.87 35.38 -10.13
N ALA A 187 -10.08 35.52 -8.82
CA ALA A 187 -9.18 34.97 -7.80
C ALA A 187 -9.07 33.44 -7.86
N TYR A 188 -7.97 32.91 -7.33
CA TYR A 188 -7.77 31.47 -7.18
C TYR A 188 -7.68 31.09 -5.71
N LEU A 189 -8.48 30.10 -5.31
CA LEU A 189 -8.39 29.46 -4.01
C LEU A 189 -7.62 28.14 -4.16
N HIS A 190 -6.56 28.01 -3.38
CA HIS A 190 -5.74 26.80 -3.30
C HIS A 190 -5.96 26.16 -1.94
N ALA A 191 -6.16 24.85 -1.91
CA ALA A 191 -6.31 24.10 -0.67
C ALA A 191 -5.61 22.75 -0.78
N MET A 192 -5.11 22.22 0.34
CA MET A 192 -4.73 20.81 0.40
C MET A 192 -5.98 19.94 0.49
N HIS A 193 -5.89 18.73 -0.06
CA HIS A 193 -6.82 17.62 0.22
C HIS A 193 -6.95 17.41 1.74
N ARG A 194 -8.14 17.06 2.25
CA ARG A 194 -8.37 16.89 3.69
C ARG A 194 -7.36 15.94 4.35
N ALA A 195 -6.98 14.86 3.66
CA ALA A 195 -5.99 13.88 4.13
C ALA A 195 -4.53 14.19 3.71
N LEU A 196 -4.25 15.38 3.15
CA LEU A 196 -2.92 15.81 2.68
C LEU A 196 -2.35 15.01 1.50
N TRP A 197 -3.21 14.32 0.75
CA TRP A 197 -2.82 13.53 -0.42
C TRP A 197 -2.61 14.34 -1.71
N GLY A 198 -2.63 15.66 -1.68
CA GLY A 198 -2.48 16.50 -2.87
C GLY A 198 -3.13 17.87 -2.73
N GLY A 199 -3.08 18.65 -3.80
CA GLY A 199 -3.64 20.00 -3.88
C GLY A 199 -5.00 19.98 -4.60
N MET A 200 -5.83 20.96 -4.30
CA MET A 200 -7.12 21.23 -4.93
C MET A 200 -7.20 22.72 -5.22
N HIS A 201 -7.67 23.07 -6.41
CA HIS A 201 -7.65 24.45 -6.88
C HIS A 201 -9.02 24.85 -7.42
N TYR A 202 -9.41 26.08 -7.13
CA TYR A 202 -10.72 26.62 -7.47
C TYR A 202 -10.57 28.03 -8.02
N ARG A 203 -11.32 28.33 -9.07
CA ARG A 203 -11.53 29.69 -9.57
C ARG A 203 -12.71 30.32 -8.83
N VAL A 204 -12.58 31.59 -8.49
CA VAL A 204 -13.65 32.38 -7.88
C VAL A 204 -14.45 33.09 -8.98
N ASN A 205 -15.74 32.76 -9.10
CA ASN A 205 -16.66 33.38 -10.07
C ASN A 205 -17.38 34.62 -9.48
N GLY A 206 -17.01 35.03 -8.28
CA GLY A 206 -17.59 36.16 -7.55
C GLY A 206 -18.15 35.75 -6.19
N LYS A 207 -19.13 36.49 -5.69
CA LYS A 207 -19.78 36.26 -4.40
C LYS A 207 -21.24 35.83 -4.57
N LYS A 208 -21.71 34.92 -3.71
CA LYS A 208 -23.14 34.49 -3.65
C LYS A 208 -24.00 35.30 -2.66
N GLY A 209 -23.45 36.34 -2.04
CA GLY A 209 -24.03 37.01 -0.86
C GLY A 209 -23.42 36.51 0.46
N ASP A 210 -23.72 37.19 1.57
CA ASP A 210 -23.42 36.80 2.97
C ASP A 210 -21.99 36.28 3.27
N GLY A 211 -20.98 36.78 2.56
CA GLY A 211 -19.58 36.39 2.81
C GLY A 211 -19.25 34.98 2.31
N ILE A 212 -19.86 34.51 1.22
CA ILE A 212 -19.58 33.22 0.58
C ILE A 212 -19.10 33.44 -0.87
N LEU A 213 -18.02 32.75 -1.24
CA LEU A 213 -17.49 32.74 -2.62
C LEU A 213 -18.25 31.75 -3.51
N ASP A 214 -18.41 32.09 -4.79
CA ASP A 214 -18.77 31.13 -5.82
C ASP A 214 -17.50 30.46 -6.36
N LEU A 215 -17.34 29.15 -6.11
CA LEU A 215 -16.14 28.41 -6.44
C LEU A 215 -16.41 27.38 -7.53
N GLU A 216 -15.56 27.37 -8.56
CA GLU A 216 -15.53 26.38 -9.62
C GLU A 216 -14.16 25.69 -9.64
N GLY A 217 -14.10 24.38 -9.39
CA GLY A 217 -12.82 23.69 -9.26
C GLY A 217 -12.87 22.37 -8.50
N GLY A 218 -11.72 21.96 -8.00
CA GLY A 218 -11.54 20.76 -7.17
C GLY A 218 -11.43 19.45 -7.95
N TRP A 219 -11.14 19.52 -9.25
CA TRP A 219 -11.04 18.35 -10.13
C TRP A 219 -9.63 17.80 -10.30
N GLN A 220 -8.60 18.44 -9.72
CA GLN A 220 -7.19 18.01 -9.85
C GLN A 220 -6.88 16.67 -9.14
N ASN A 221 -7.84 16.16 -8.38
CA ASN A 221 -7.73 14.93 -7.62
C ASN A 221 -8.79 13.93 -8.12
N ASN A 222 -8.35 12.74 -8.50
CA ASN A 222 -9.21 11.64 -8.96
C ASN A 222 -9.96 10.96 -7.79
N ARG A 223 -9.61 11.29 -6.55
CA ARG A 223 -10.26 10.89 -5.29
C ARG A 223 -10.62 12.14 -4.46
N PRO A 224 -11.61 12.94 -4.90
CA PRO A 224 -11.91 14.22 -4.25
C PRO A 224 -12.44 14.04 -2.81
N ASP A 225 -12.09 14.99 -1.94
CA ASP A 225 -12.58 15.14 -0.57
C ASP A 225 -12.72 16.66 -0.27
N GLN A 226 -13.15 17.00 0.94
CA GLN A 226 -13.23 18.38 1.41
C GLN A 226 -11.84 19.04 1.46
N MET A 227 -11.81 20.38 1.45
CA MET A 227 -10.59 21.16 1.67
C MET A 227 -10.01 20.91 3.06
N HIS A 228 -8.69 20.94 3.18
CA HIS A 228 -8.03 20.94 4.48
C HIS A 228 -8.45 22.18 5.28
N PRO A 229 -8.84 22.05 6.56
CA PRO A 229 -9.37 23.17 7.34
C PRO A 229 -8.34 24.27 7.65
N ARG A 230 -7.04 23.99 7.48
CA ARG A 230 -5.94 24.95 7.74
C ARG A 230 -5.18 25.38 6.48
N TYR A 231 -4.88 24.44 5.59
CA TYR A 231 -3.90 24.65 4.54
C TYR A 231 -4.62 25.09 3.28
N ARG A 232 -4.97 26.37 3.28
CA ARG A 232 -5.71 27.01 2.20
C ARG A 232 -5.35 28.48 2.13
N TYR A 233 -5.14 28.98 0.93
CA TYR A 233 -4.89 30.39 0.67
C TYR A 233 -5.62 30.82 -0.59
N ILE A 234 -5.93 32.10 -0.68
CA ILE A 234 -6.49 32.73 -1.87
C ILE A 234 -5.49 33.73 -2.42
N GLU A 235 -5.39 33.83 -3.75
CA GLU A 235 -4.54 34.80 -4.44
C GLU A 235 -5.33 35.55 -5.53
N HIS A 236 -4.76 36.66 -6.01
CA HIS A 236 -5.35 37.58 -6.99
C HIS A 236 -6.56 38.35 -6.43
N VAL A 237 -6.42 38.87 -5.20
CA VAL A 237 -7.40 39.75 -4.56
C VAL A 237 -6.74 41.10 -4.24
N PHE A 238 -7.26 42.19 -4.81
CA PHE A 238 -6.66 43.52 -4.67
C PHE A 238 -6.53 43.99 -3.21
N GLU A 239 -7.54 43.74 -2.38
CA GLU A 239 -7.50 44.13 -0.96
C GLU A 239 -6.52 43.33 -0.10
N GLU A 240 -5.91 42.28 -0.64
CA GLU A 240 -4.82 41.52 0.00
C GLU A 240 -3.46 41.83 -0.65
N LEU A 241 -3.35 42.91 -1.44
CA LEU A 241 -2.05 43.49 -1.86
C LEU A 241 -1.51 44.31 -0.68
N ASP A 242 -0.82 43.66 0.25
CA ASP A 242 -0.43 44.27 1.53
C ASP A 242 0.98 43.90 2.03
N ALA A 243 1.73 43.06 1.30
CA ALA A 243 3.13 42.75 1.58
C ALA A 243 4.09 43.08 0.43
N PRO A 244 5.34 43.46 0.74
CA PRO A 244 6.38 43.64 -0.26
C PRO A 244 6.61 42.38 -1.09
N GLY A 245 6.57 42.54 -2.40
CA GLY A 245 6.67 41.49 -3.40
C GLY A 245 5.36 41.05 -4.02
N GLU A 246 4.24 41.56 -3.52
CA GLU A 246 2.93 41.22 -4.04
C GLU A 246 2.54 42.10 -5.22
N TRP A 247 1.79 41.54 -6.17
CA TRP A 247 1.21 42.27 -7.30
C TRP A 247 -0.26 41.90 -7.54
N TYR A 248 -0.98 42.80 -8.20
CA TYR A 248 -2.35 42.58 -8.66
C TYR A 248 -2.53 43.20 -10.04
N TYR A 249 -3.09 42.45 -10.98
CA TYR A 249 -3.46 42.97 -12.30
C TYR A 249 -4.97 43.12 -12.40
N ASP A 250 -5.41 44.39 -12.52
CA ASP A 250 -6.77 44.76 -12.86
C ASP A 250 -6.94 44.68 -14.37
N GLN A 251 -7.32 43.49 -14.85
CA GLN A 251 -7.52 43.25 -16.27
C GLN A 251 -8.62 44.13 -16.88
N GLY A 252 -9.64 44.51 -16.09
CA GLY A 252 -10.76 45.32 -16.57
C GLY A 252 -10.39 46.76 -16.90
N ASN A 253 -9.38 47.30 -16.21
CA ASN A 253 -8.85 48.64 -16.43
C ASN A 253 -7.43 48.64 -17.03
N SER A 254 -6.88 47.47 -17.36
CA SER A 254 -5.50 47.28 -17.85
C SER A 254 -4.44 47.95 -16.96
N LYS A 255 -4.56 47.78 -15.63
CA LYS A 255 -3.62 48.35 -14.65
C LYS A 255 -2.94 47.28 -13.82
N LEU A 256 -1.61 47.32 -13.79
CA LEU A 256 -0.79 46.48 -12.92
C LEU A 256 -0.40 47.25 -11.67
N TYR A 257 -0.66 46.69 -10.50
CA TYR A 257 -0.26 47.21 -9.20
C TYR A 257 0.82 46.30 -8.62
N PHE A 258 1.86 46.88 -8.02
CA PHE A 258 2.97 46.14 -7.42
C PHE A 258 3.45 46.81 -6.14
N PHE A 259 3.66 46.02 -5.09
CA PHE A 259 4.32 46.45 -3.87
C PHE A 259 5.78 46.02 -3.93
N PRO A 260 6.74 46.88 -4.32
CA PRO A 260 8.13 46.49 -4.46
C PRO A 260 8.79 46.12 -3.12
N ARG A 261 9.68 45.11 -3.16
CA ARG A 261 10.61 44.82 -2.04
C ARG A 261 11.72 45.86 -1.93
N ASP A 262 12.14 46.42 -3.07
CA ASP A 262 13.27 47.35 -3.19
C ASP A 262 12.82 48.65 -3.88
N THR A 263 13.35 49.81 -3.49
CA THR A 263 12.85 51.12 -3.93
C THR A 263 13.23 51.54 -5.36
N ALA A 264 13.96 50.71 -6.12
CA ALA A 264 14.48 51.04 -7.46
C ALA A 264 13.70 50.36 -8.59
N ILE A 265 12.36 50.55 -8.63
CA ILE A 265 11.48 49.83 -9.55
C ILE A 265 11.47 50.37 -10.99
N ASN A 266 11.85 51.64 -11.19
CA ASN A 266 11.81 52.29 -12.52
C ASN A 266 12.87 51.77 -13.50
N ASP A 267 13.95 51.17 -13.02
CA ASP A 267 14.99 50.57 -13.86
C ASP A 267 14.84 49.05 -13.99
N ALA A 268 13.76 48.49 -13.43
CA ALA A 268 13.57 47.05 -13.39
C ALA A 268 13.08 46.50 -14.74
N VAL A 269 13.58 45.32 -15.10
CA VAL A 269 13.00 44.53 -16.19
C VAL A 269 11.72 43.90 -15.68
N VAL A 270 10.60 44.19 -16.35
CA VAL A 270 9.28 43.65 -16.04
C VAL A 270 8.87 42.67 -17.13
N GLU A 271 8.63 41.43 -16.75
CA GLU A 271 8.21 40.37 -17.67
C GLU A 271 6.92 39.71 -17.17
N THR A 272 6.05 39.35 -18.10
CA THR A 272 4.81 38.59 -17.86
C THR A 272 4.79 37.34 -18.73
N VAL A 273 3.86 36.42 -18.45
CA VAL A 273 3.78 35.12 -19.10
C VAL A 273 2.37 34.79 -19.57
N ASN A 274 2.29 34.25 -20.79
CA ASN A 274 1.04 33.76 -21.38
C ASN A 274 1.20 32.41 -22.12
N LEU A 275 2.39 32.04 -22.61
CA LEU A 275 2.57 30.77 -23.31
C LEU A 275 2.67 29.60 -22.34
N ARG A 276 1.94 28.51 -22.61
CA ARG A 276 2.03 27.25 -21.84
C ARG A 276 3.23 26.39 -22.27
N HIS A 277 3.57 26.42 -23.56
CA HIS A 277 4.60 25.58 -24.18
C HIS A 277 5.63 26.44 -24.92
N LEU A 278 6.88 25.97 -24.94
CA LEU A 278 7.98 26.57 -25.72
C LEU A 278 8.27 25.74 -26.97
N PHE A 279 8.34 24.41 -26.81
CA PHE A 279 8.58 23.47 -27.91
C PHE A 279 7.52 22.37 -27.93
N GLU A 280 6.98 22.10 -29.13
CA GLU A 280 6.01 21.04 -29.36
C GLU A 280 6.50 20.10 -30.46
N PHE A 281 6.67 18.83 -30.15
CA PHE A 281 6.91 17.79 -31.16
C PHE A 281 5.58 17.17 -31.52
N ASN A 282 5.08 17.47 -32.71
CA ASN A 282 3.76 17.10 -33.19
C ASN A 282 3.87 16.12 -34.37
N GLY A 283 4.18 14.87 -34.04
CA GLY A 283 4.17 13.73 -34.95
C GLY A 283 3.05 12.74 -34.66
N SER A 284 3.09 11.59 -35.33
CA SER A 284 2.23 10.43 -35.08
C SER A 284 3.05 9.14 -35.08
N MET A 285 2.43 8.01 -34.77
CA MET A 285 3.09 6.70 -34.88
C MET A 285 3.55 6.40 -36.32
N GLU A 286 2.77 6.82 -37.31
CA GLU A 286 3.05 6.61 -38.75
C GLU A 286 4.06 7.64 -39.29
N LYS A 287 4.02 8.87 -38.77
CA LYS A 287 4.87 9.98 -39.17
C LYS A 287 5.45 10.68 -37.94
N PRO A 288 6.40 10.03 -37.25
CA PRO A 288 6.97 10.61 -36.05
C PRO A 288 7.98 11.72 -36.37
N VAL A 289 8.17 12.65 -35.43
CA VAL A 289 9.30 13.58 -35.43
C VAL A 289 10.55 12.84 -34.98
N LYS A 290 11.63 12.86 -35.77
CA LYS A 290 12.82 12.04 -35.51
C LYS A 290 14.08 12.87 -35.30
N GLN A 291 14.97 12.43 -34.42
CA GLN A 291 16.39 12.81 -34.44
C GLN A 291 16.64 14.33 -34.31
N ILE A 292 15.82 15.00 -33.48
CA ILE A 292 16.00 16.41 -33.12
C ILE A 292 16.55 16.49 -31.69
N TYR A 293 17.56 17.32 -31.51
CA TYR A 293 18.29 17.47 -30.25
C TYR A 293 18.31 18.94 -29.83
N LEU A 294 17.77 19.27 -28.65
CA LEU A 294 17.90 20.60 -28.06
C LEU A 294 19.03 20.57 -27.03
N GLN A 295 19.99 21.49 -27.14
CA GLN A 295 21.25 21.42 -26.39
C GLN A 295 21.68 22.75 -25.77
N GLY A 296 21.98 22.75 -24.47
CA GLY A 296 22.57 23.88 -23.78
C GLY A 296 21.65 25.09 -23.60
N LEU A 297 20.34 24.91 -23.74
CA LEU A 297 19.34 25.98 -23.71
C LEU A 297 18.84 26.23 -22.28
N VAL A 298 18.44 27.46 -21.98
CA VAL A 298 17.65 27.79 -20.78
C VAL A 298 16.21 28.00 -21.21
N LEU A 299 15.28 27.31 -20.57
CA LEU A 299 13.86 27.28 -20.89
C LEU A 299 13.09 27.90 -19.72
N LYS A 300 12.46 29.05 -19.93
CA LYS A 300 11.82 29.82 -18.87
C LYS A 300 10.41 30.30 -19.21
N HIS A 301 9.71 30.75 -18.17
CA HIS A 301 8.57 31.65 -18.29
C HIS A 301 7.42 31.02 -19.08
N THR A 302 6.81 29.97 -18.53
CA THR A 302 5.55 29.42 -19.06
C THR A 302 4.39 29.57 -18.09
N ALA A 303 3.18 29.70 -18.61
CA ALA A 303 1.97 29.94 -17.84
C ALA A 303 1.61 28.72 -16.97
N ARG A 304 0.93 28.97 -15.86
CA ARG A 304 0.43 27.93 -14.96
C ARG A 304 -0.74 27.19 -15.58
N VAL A 305 -0.84 25.89 -15.27
CA VAL A 305 -1.80 24.97 -15.92
C VAL A 305 -2.66 24.17 -14.92
N PHE A 306 -2.65 24.55 -13.65
CA PHE A 306 -3.29 23.81 -12.56
C PHE A 306 -4.82 23.73 -12.70
N MET A 307 -5.45 24.67 -13.41
CA MET A 307 -6.89 24.61 -13.67
C MET A 307 -7.22 23.72 -14.88
N GLU A 308 -6.29 23.48 -15.79
CA GLU A 308 -6.41 22.56 -16.92
C GLU A 308 -6.06 21.11 -16.57
N ASN A 309 -5.44 20.87 -15.42
CA ASN A 309 -5.19 19.53 -14.89
C ASN A 309 -6.51 18.83 -14.51
N LYS A 310 -7.12 18.11 -15.48
CA LYS A 310 -8.49 17.55 -15.39
C LYS A 310 -8.59 16.08 -15.79
N GLU A 311 -7.65 15.57 -16.57
CA GLU A 311 -7.77 14.21 -17.13
C GLU A 311 -7.41 13.16 -16.08
N PRO A 312 -8.33 12.26 -15.69
CA PRO A 312 -8.02 11.24 -14.70
C PRO A 312 -7.00 10.24 -15.24
N LEU A 313 -6.01 9.90 -14.42
CA LEU A 313 -5.12 8.76 -14.68
C LEU A 313 -5.78 7.45 -14.19
N LEU A 314 -5.29 6.31 -14.67
CA LEU A 314 -5.87 4.99 -14.38
C LEU A 314 -5.74 4.65 -12.91
N ARG A 315 -6.87 4.64 -12.19
CA ARG A 315 -7.02 4.39 -10.74
C ARG A 315 -5.98 5.04 -9.81
N SER A 316 -5.17 5.96 -10.30
CA SER A 316 -4.35 6.88 -9.54
C SER A 316 -5.26 7.85 -8.79
N ASP A 317 -4.77 8.42 -7.69
CA ASP A 317 -5.49 9.49 -6.99
C ASP A 317 -5.48 10.83 -7.78
N TRP A 318 -4.85 10.90 -8.95
CA TRP A 318 -4.39 12.14 -9.60
C TRP A 318 -5.07 12.33 -10.95
N THR A 319 -5.19 13.59 -11.37
CA THR A 319 -5.41 13.93 -12.77
C THR A 319 -4.12 14.43 -13.41
N THR A 320 -4.11 14.59 -14.73
CA THR A 320 -3.02 15.21 -15.48
C THR A 320 -3.48 16.31 -16.44
N TYR A 321 -2.56 17.22 -16.74
CA TYR A 321 -2.60 18.09 -17.91
C TYR A 321 -1.61 17.55 -18.95
N ARG A 322 -2.09 17.23 -20.15
CA ARG A 322 -1.27 16.69 -21.26
C ARG A 322 -0.47 17.77 -21.99
N GLY A 323 0.45 18.40 -21.27
CA GLY A 323 1.35 19.40 -21.83
C GLY A 323 2.43 19.84 -20.85
N GLY A 324 3.46 20.47 -21.37
CA GLY A 324 4.58 21.04 -20.61
C GLY A 324 5.38 22.03 -21.45
N ALA A 325 6.36 22.69 -20.83
CA ALA A 325 7.23 23.65 -21.53
C ALA A 325 7.89 23.01 -22.77
N VAL A 326 8.23 21.72 -22.69
CA VAL A 326 8.52 20.88 -23.86
C VAL A 326 7.54 19.70 -23.89
N THR A 327 6.79 19.57 -24.98
CA THR A 327 5.82 18.48 -25.16
C THR A 327 6.21 17.58 -26.33
N TYR A 328 6.28 16.27 -26.08
CA TYR A 328 6.53 15.24 -27.09
C TYR A 328 5.25 14.45 -27.38
N SER A 329 4.74 14.54 -28.61
CA SER A 329 3.64 13.71 -29.12
C SER A 329 4.05 13.09 -30.45
N GLY A 330 4.30 11.79 -30.49
CA GLY A 330 4.72 11.12 -31.73
C GLY A 330 6.17 11.41 -32.12
N ALA A 331 7.11 11.29 -31.19
CA ALA A 331 8.54 11.51 -31.46
C ALA A 331 9.40 10.26 -31.23
N GLU A 332 10.50 10.16 -31.98
CA GLU A 332 11.46 9.06 -31.89
C GLU A 332 12.92 9.57 -31.87
N ASN A 333 13.73 9.08 -30.93
CA ASN A 333 15.15 9.42 -30.85
C ASN A 333 15.39 10.95 -30.76
N CYS A 334 14.55 11.66 -30.02
CA CYS A 334 14.74 13.09 -29.75
C CYS A 334 15.29 13.29 -28.33
N SER A 335 16.06 14.36 -28.11
CA SER A 335 16.69 14.58 -26.81
C SER A 335 16.71 16.04 -26.35
N LEU A 336 16.72 16.19 -25.03
CA LEU A 336 17.10 17.40 -24.29
C LEU A 336 18.44 17.13 -23.60
N ILE A 337 19.46 17.91 -23.91
CA ILE A 337 20.83 17.66 -23.42
C ILE A 337 21.40 18.94 -22.80
N SER A 338 21.81 18.87 -21.53
CA SER A 338 22.43 19.99 -20.82
C SER A 338 21.56 21.26 -20.85
N CYS A 339 20.24 21.09 -20.78
CA CYS A 339 19.30 22.21 -20.74
C CYS A 339 18.93 22.55 -19.30
N GLU A 340 18.58 23.81 -19.07
CA GLU A 340 18.03 24.29 -17.81
C GLU A 340 16.54 24.62 -17.98
N PHE A 341 15.71 24.19 -17.03
CA PHE A 341 14.33 24.65 -16.89
C PHE A 341 14.26 25.46 -15.61
N ASP A 342 13.87 26.73 -15.73
CA ASP A 342 13.82 27.67 -14.62
C ASP A 342 12.49 28.42 -14.64
N GLN A 343 11.73 28.35 -13.53
CA GLN A 343 10.49 29.09 -13.33
C GLN A 343 9.43 28.86 -14.45
N VAL A 344 9.20 27.60 -14.82
CA VAL A 344 8.09 27.19 -15.72
C VAL A 344 6.80 26.94 -14.93
N GLY A 345 5.64 27.38 -15.44
CA GLY A 345 4.39 27.41 -14.67
C GLY A 345 3.67 26.07 -14.54
N GLY A 346 4.02 25.07 -15.35
CA GLY A 346 3.39 23.75 -15.37
C GLY A 346 4.40 22.61 -15.32
N ASN A 347 4.14 21.55 -16.09
CA ASN A 347 5.11 20.48 -16.29
C ASN A 347 6.32 21.04 -17.08
N SER A 348 7.54 20.68 -16.70
CA SER A 348 8.71 21.05 -17.51
C SER A 348 8.72 20.27 -18.82
N ILE A 349 8.63 18.94 -18.74
CA ILE A 349 8.67 18.05 -19.90
C ILE A 349 7.49 17.09 -19.82
N PHE A 350 6.74 16.98 -20.92
CA PHE A 350 5.63 16.04 -21.03
C PHE A 350 5.81 15.12 -22.24
N VAL A 351 5.83 13.81 -22.03
CA VAL A 351 5.95 12.78 -23.06
C VAL A 351 4.60 12.08 -23.18
N ASN A 352 3.84 12.52 -24.18
CA ASN A 352 2.44 12.23 -24.39
C ASN A 352 2.24 11.07 -25.36
N ASN A 353 1.52 10.03 -24.96
CA ASN A 353 1.11 8.93 -25.83
C ASN A 353 2.33 8.29 -26.54
N TYR A 354 2.20 7.87 -27.80
CA TYR A 354 3.30 7.26 -28.55
C TYR A 354 4.55 8.14 -28.60
N ASN A 355 5.63 7.66 -27.97
CA ASN A 355 6.99 8.17 -28.15
C ASN A 355 8.00 7.03 -27.97
N ARG A 356 9.14 7.07 -28.67
CA ARG A 356 10.21 6.08 -28.52
C ARG A 356 11.55 6.75 -28.28
N GLN A 357 12.29 6.27 -27.28
CA GLN A 357 13.70 6.67 -27.10
C GLN A 357 13.88 8.19 -26.91
N ILE A 358 12.96 8.82 -26.19
CA ILE A 358 13.15 10.21 -25.74
C ILE A 358 14.17 10.22 -24.61
N THR A 359 15.20 11.07 -24.73
CA THR A 359 16.27 11.16 -23.73
C THR A 359 16.34 12.57 -23.15
N VAL A 360 16.26 12.67 -21.82
CA VAL A 360 16.55 13.89 -21.05
C VAL A 360 17.86 13.63 -20.30
N LYS A 361 18.91 14.40 -20.60
CA LYS A 361 20.25 14.12 -20.06
C LYS A 361 20.99 15.39 -19.64
N GLY A 362 21.61 15.38 -18.45
CA GLY A 362 22.46 16.49 -18.03
C GLY A 362 21.67 17.75 -17.67
N CYS A 363 20.35 17.64 -17.49
CA CYS A 363 19.49 18.82 -17.33
C CYS A 363 19.38 19.26 -15.87
N TYR A 364 19.19 20.56 -15.67
CA TYR A 364 18.82 21.14 -14.38
C TYR A 364 17.38 21.65 -14.43
N ILE A 365 16.48 21.04 -13.68
CA ILE A 365 15.05 21.38 -13.67
C ILE A 365 14.69 21.91 -12.30
N HIS A 366 14.28 23.18 -12.23
CA HIS A 366 13.94 23.81 -10.97
C HIS A 366 12.80 24.84 -11.06
N GLU A 367 12.20 25.12 -9.90
CA GLU A 367 11.09 26.08 -9.73
C GLU A 367 9.87 25.84 -10.64
N SER A 368 9.61 24.58 -11.02
CA SER A 368 8.49 24.22 -11.89
C SER A 368 7.16 24.19 -11.14
N GLY A 369 6.08 24.65 -11.77
CA GLY A 369 4.74 24.67 -11.17
C GLY A 369 4.15 23.28 -10.94
N ALA A 370 4.49 22.29 -11.78
CA ALA A 370 4.01 20.92 -11.69
C ALA A 370 5.15 19.88 -11.80
N ASN A 371 5.02 18.83 -12.60
CA ASN A 371 6.02 17.75 -12.70
C ASN A 371 7.32 18.21 -13.38
N GLY A 372 8.43 17.50 -13.10
CA GLY A 372 9.66 17.66 -13.87
C GLY A 372 9.54 16.99 -15.24
N VAL A 373 9.46 15.67 -15.25
CA VAL A 373 9.24 14.87 -16.47
C VAL A 373 8.06 13.94 -16.25
N ALA A 374 7.02 14.08 -17.06
CA ALA A 374 5.84 13.22 -17.04
C ALA A 374 5.75 12.36 -18.30
N PHE A 375 5.69 11.03 -18.13
CA PHE A 375 5.41 10.06 -19.17
C PHE A 375 3.98 9.57 -19.00
N VAL A 376 3.10 9.82 -19.97
CA VAL A 376 1.68 9.44 -19.87
C VAL A 376 1.21 8.84 -21.18
N GLY A 377 0.85 7.55 -21.15
CA GLY A 377 0.24 6.86 -22.29
C GLY A 377 -1.23 7.16 -22.50
N ASP A 378 -1.80 6.53 -23.52
CA ASP A 378 -3.21 6.58 -23.85
C ASP A 378 -3.99 5.51 -23.07
N PRO A 379 -5.04 5.86 -22.30
CA PRO A 379 -5.89 4.88 -21.65
C PRO A 379 -6.49 3.82 -22.60
N GLU A 380 -6.72 4.16 -23.89
CA GLU A 380 -7.21 3.21 -24.90
C GLU A 380 -6.18 2.14 -25.28
N ALA A 381 -4.90 2.34 -24.93
CA ALA A 381 -3.86 1.32 -25.05
C ALA A 381 -3.93 0.27 -23.93
N VAL A 382 -4.67 0.54 -22.85
CA VAL A 382 -4.86 -0.38 -21.72
C VAL A 382 -6.15 -1.18 -21.91
N ARG A 383 -6.17 -2.45 -21.48
CA ARG A 383 -7.39 -3.27 -21.51
C ARG A 383 -8.16 -3.07 -20.22
N ASN A 384 -9.49 -2.95 -20.34
CA ASN A 384 -10.37 -2.63 -19.22
C ASN A 384 -9.87 -1.44 -18.37
N PRO A 385 -9.57 -0.28 -18.99
CA PRO A 385 -9.09 0.87 -18.24
C PRO A 385 -10.15 1.29 -17.20
N LEU A 386 -9.73 1.41 -15.95
CA LEU A 386 -10.56 1.87 -14.85
C LEU A 386 -10.01 3.19 -14.31
N PHE A 387 -10.92 4.04 -13.84
CA PHE A 387 -10.60 5.32 -13.24
C PHE A 387 -11.21 5.40 -11.85
N ARG A 388 -10.59 6.19 -10.97
CA ARG A 388 -10.95 6.35 -9.56
C ARG A 388 -10.79 5.06 -8.72
N TYR A 389 -10.94 5.26 -7.42
CA TYR A 389 -10.98 4.19 -6.43
C TYR A 389 -12.36 3.52 -6.43
N GLY A 390 -12.44 2.21 -6.62
CA GLY A 390 -13.70 1.46 -6.71
C GLY A 390 -13.50 -0.04 -6.93
N PRO A 391 -14.57 -0.86 -6.87
CA PRO A 391 -14.49 -2.31 -7.04
C PRO A 391 -14.15 -2.73 -8.48
N GLN A 392 -13.66 -3.97 -8.67
CA GLN A 392 -13.40 -4.58 -9.97
C GLN A 392 -14.55 -5.51 -10.41
N ASP A 393 -14.87 -5.49 -11.71
CA ASP A 393 -15.75 -6.44 -12.37
C ASP A 393 -14.92 -7.55 -13.04
N TYR A 394 -14.68 -8.63 -12.30
CA TYR A 394 -13.87 -9.76 -12.75
C TYR A 394 -14.50 -10.55 -13.90
N GLU A 395 -15.83 -10.53 -14.05
CA GLU A 395 -16.53 -11.27 -15.11
C GLU A 395 -16.32 -10.63 -16.49
N ALA A 396 -16.09 -9.31 -16.51
CA ALA A 396 -15.88 -8.52 -17.74
C ALA A 396 -14.40 -8.35 -18.12
N LEU A 397 -13.46 -8.97 -17.39
CA LEU A 397 -12.03 -8.80 -17.65
C LEU A 397 -11.59 -9.44 -18.97
N ASP A 398 -10.86 -8.67 -19.78
CA ASP A 398 -10.04 -9.20 -20.86
C ASP A 398 -8.78 -9.82 -20.24
N LEU A 399 -8.69 -11.15 -20.32
CA LEU A 399 -7.57 -11.92 -19.78
C LEU A 399 -6.37 -11.98 -20.73
N THR A 400 -6.39 -11.28 -21.86
CA THR A 400 -5.25 -11.21 -22.79
C THR A 400 -4.10 -10.43 -22.14
N PRO A 401 -2.90 -11.03 -21.99
CA PRO A 401 -1.75 -10.32 -21.43
C PRO A 401 -1.30 -9.16 -22.31
N GLY A 402 -0.80 -8.10 -21.68
CA GLY A 402 -0.23 -6.92 -22.28
C GLY A 402 -1.24 -5.87 -22.75
N PRO A 403 -0.74 -4.81 -23.42
CA PRO A 403 -1.54 -3.71 -23.94
C PRO A 403 -2.54 -4.14 -25.04
N LYS A 404 -3.53 -3.28 -25.28
CA LYS A 404 -4.43 -3.31 -26.44
C LYS A 404 -3.81 -2.71 -27.70
N GLY A 405 -2.89 -1.75 -27.55
CA GLY A 405 -2.16 -1.10 -28.64
C GLY A 405 -0.93 -0.34 -28.14
N ASP A 406 -0.15 0.25 -29.04
CA ASP A 406 1.21 0.74 -28.73
C ASP A 406 1.31 2.25 -28.43
N ASN A 407 0.17 2.91 -28.18
CA ASN A 407 0.07 4.36 -28.02
C ASN A 407 0.50 4.87 -26.62
N TYR A 408 1.73 4.53 -26.22
CA TYR A 408 2.31 4.90 -24.93
C TYR A 408 3.81 5.24 -25.06
N PRO A 409 4.41 5.98 -24.12
CA PRO A 409 5.84 6.22 -24.08
C PRO A 409 6.62 4.93 -23.83
N SER A 410 7.68 4.68 -24.61
CA SER A 410 8.50 3.50 -24.41
C SER A 410 10.00 3.71 -24.66
N ASN A 411 10.83 2.98 -23.90
CA ASN A 411 12.29 3.02 -23.99
C ASN A 411 12.87 4.43 -23.80
N CYS A 412 12.21 5.27 -23.01
CA CYS A 412 12.64 6.65 -22.74
C CYS A 412 13.54 6.71 -21.49
N ARG A 413 14.38 7.75 -21.40
CA ARG A 413 15.45 7.85 -20.39
C ARG A 413 15.53 9.25 -19.79
N VAL A 414 15.67 9.32 -18.47
CA VAL A 414 16.07 10.53 -17.74
C VAL A 414 17.38 10.20 -17.03
N MET A 415 18.46 10.89 -17.38
CA MET A 415 19.80 10.52 -16.93
C MET A 415 20.60 11.73 -16.46
N ASP A 416 21.33 11.60 -15.35
CA ASP A 416 22.29 12.64 -14.92
C ASP A 416 21.62 14.02 -14.83
N CYS A 417 20.48 14.10 -14.12
CA CYS A 417 19.71 15.33 -14.00
C CYS A 417 19.54 15.74 -12.53
N ILE A 418 19.52 17.05 -12.26
CA ILE A 418 19.02 17.59 -11.00
C ILE A 418 17.58 18.03 -11.22
N ILE A 419 16.67 17.55 -10.37
CA ILE A 419 15.27 17.97 -10.40
C ILE A 419 14.87 18.36 -9.00
N THR A 420 14.60 19.65 -8.78
CA THR A 420 14.35 20.19 -7.44
C THR A 420 13.27 21.24 -7.45
N ARG A 421 12.55 21.42 -6.33
CA ARG A 421 11.55 22.47 -6.19
C ARG A 421 10.51 22.50 -7.32
N THR A 422 10.16 21.33 -7.86
CA THR A 422 9.00 21.15 -8.73
C THR A 422 7.72 21.08 -7.89
N GLY A 423 6.54 21.20 -8.50
CA GLY A 423 5.27 21.24 -7.77
C GLY A 423 5.08 22.52 -6.95
N ARG A 424 5.63 23.66 -7.41
CA ARG A 424 5.47 24.95 -6.72
C ARG A 424 4.00 25.34 -6.58
N THR A 425 3.18 25.01 -7.59
CA THR A 425 1.73 25.28 -7.60
C THR A 425 0.93 24.01 -7.30
N GLU A 426 1.14 22.96 -8.11
CA GLU A 426 0.40 21.70 -8.02
C GLU A 426 1.05 20.75 -7.01
N LYS A 427 0.27 20.25 -6.04
CA LYS A 427 0.78 19.36 -4.95
C LYS A 427 0.54 17.87 -5.19
N GLN A 428 -0.05 17.54 -6.33
CA GLN A 428 -0.27 16.15 -6.76
C GLN A 428 0.61 15.86 -7.98
N THR A 429 1.93 15.95 -7.76
CA THR A 429 2.97 15.94 -8.78
C THR A 429 4.20 15.19 -8.28
N ALA A 430 5.09 14.82 -9.20
CA ALA A 430 6.41 14.28 -8.92
C ALA A 430 7.44 14.85 -9.91
N PRO A 431 8.70 15.03 -9.49
CA PRO A 431 9.84 15.26 -10.38
C PRO A 431 9.87 14.29 -11.55
N ILE A 432 9.62 13.00 -11.31
CA ILE A 432 9.41 11.99 -12.34
C ILE A 432 8.06 11.32 -12.13
N GLN A 433 7.18 11.46 -13.13
CA GLN A 433 5.86 10.85 -13.15
C GLN A 433 5.79 9.85 -14.30
N ILE A 434 5.42 8.60 -14.02
CA ILE A 434 5.28 7.53 -15.00
C ILE A 434 3.86 6.97 -14.94
N SER A 435 3.17 6.96 -16.07
CA SER A 435 1.84 6.36 -16.22
C SER A 435 1.67 5.77 -17.62
N MET A 436 1.09 4.57 -17.70
CA MET A 436 0.78 3.82 -18.91
C MET A 436 1.96 3.82 -19.85
N SER A 437 3.10 3.32 -19.39
CA SER A 437 4.40 3.47 -20.05
C SER A 437 5.21 2.19 -19.92
N HIS A 438 6.23 2.00 -20.76
CA HIS A 438 7.03 0.77 -20.74
C HIS A 438 8.53 1.05 -20.89
N ARG A 439 9.37 0.43 -20.05
CA ARG A 439 10.84 0.59 -20.11
C ARG A 439 11.30 2.05 -20.02
N ILE A 440 10.82 2.76 -19.01
CA ILE A 440 11.34 4.07 -18.64
C ILE A 440 12.56 3.86 -17.73
N THR A 441 13.70 4.45 -18.08
CA THR A 441 14.92 4.41 -17.26
C THR A 441 15.15 5.76 -16.60
N VAL A 442 15.32 5.77 -15.27
CA VAL A 442 15.78 6.92 -14.49
C VAL A 442 17.12 6.55 -13.87
N SER A 443 18.18 7.28 -14.21
CA SER A 443 19.54 6.89 -13.83
C SER A 443 20.41 8.09 -13.45
N HIS A 444 21.16 8.00 -12.34
CA HIS A 444 22.06 9.08 -11.91
C HIS A 444 21.36 10.42 -11.70
N CYS A 445 20.10 10.44 -11.24
CA CYS A 445 19.40 11.68 -10.95
C CYS A 445 19.53 12.06 -9.47
N SER A 446 19.66 13.35 -9.17
CA SER A 446 19.55 13.90 -7.82
C SER A 446 18.25 14.69 -7.71
N ILE A 447 17.32 14.22 -6.87
CA ILE A 447 15.96 14.72 -6.78
C ILE A 447 15.65 15.14 -5.34
N TYR A 448 15.33 16.40 -5.11
CA TYR A 448 15.14 16.89 -3.75
C TYR A 448 14.32 18.17 -3.60
N ASP A 449 13.87 18.45 -2.38
CA ASP A 449 13.09 19.62 -1.98
C ASP A 449 11.75 19.72 -2.73
N VAL A 450 10.93 18.67 -2.62
CA VAL A 450 9.70 18.51 -3.39
C VAL A 450 8.49 18.25 -2.48
N PRO A 451 7.29 18.72 -2.86
CA PRO A 451 6.11 18.67 -1.99
C PRO A 451 5.63 17.25 -1.71
N ARG A 452 5.90 16.31 -2.62
CA ARG A 452 5.40 14.92 -2.63
C ARG A 452 6.55 13.93 -2.93
N ALA A 453 6.23 12.77 -3.53
CA ALA A 453 7.21 11.79 -3.95
C ALA A 453 8.19 12.37 -4.99
N GLY A 454 9.43 11.89 -4.98
CA GLY A 454 10.44 12.24 -5.98
C GLY A 454 10.22 11.50 -7.30
N ILE A 455 9.87 10.22 -7.22
CA ILE A 455 9.56 9.38 -8.38
C ILE A 455 8.25 8.65 -8.10
N ASN A 456 7.31 8.72 -9.04
CA ASN A 456 6.02 8.06 -8.94
C ASN A 456 5.73 7.19 -10.16
N ILE A 457 5.28 5.95 -9.93
CA ILE A 457 4.68 5.06 -10.93
C ILE A 457 3.18 4.95 -10.63
N SER A 458 2.31 5.56 -11.46
CA SER A 458 0.89 5.70 -11.15
C SER A 458 0.10 4.39 -11.14
N GLU A 459 0.50 3.43 -11.97
CA GLU A 459 -0.05 2.08 -12.06
C GLU A 459 1.03 1.15 -12.61
N GLY A 460 0.87 -0.18 -12.51
CA GLY A 460 1.90 -1.13 -12.94
C GLY A 460 2.04 -1.22 -14.47
N THR A 461 1.00 -0.86 -15.22
CA THR A 461 1.00 -0.92 -16.69
C THR A 461 2.12 -0.05 -17.32
N PHE A 462 3.07 -0.55 -18.10
CA PHE A 462 3.31 -1.92 -18.55
C PHE A 462 4.65 -2.49 -18.05
N GLY A 463 5.18 -1.93 -16.97
CA GLY A 463 6.40 -2.39 -16.31
C GLY A 463 7.69 -2.19 -17.13
N GLY A 464 8.73 -2.92 -16.73
CA GLY A 464 10.07 -2.84 -17.29
C GLY A 464 10.85 -1.57 -16.92
N HIS A 465 10.34 -0.78 -15.97
CA HIS A 465 10.99 0.45 -15.54
C HIS A 465 12.27 0.13 -14.75
N ILE A 466 13.30 0.96 -14.93
CA ILE A 466 14.58 0.83 -14.22
C ILE A 466 14.87 2.16 -13.53
N ILE A 467 14.99 2.14 -12.22
CA ILE A 467 15.42 3.27 -11.40
C ILE A 467 16.74 2.87 -10.73
N GLU A 468 17.83 3.54 -11.12
CA GLU A 468 19.17 3.19 -10.64
C GLU A 468 20.07 4.40 -10.34
N TYR A 469 21.00 4.26 -9.40
CA TYR A 469 21.97 5.31 -9.04
C TYR A 469 21.35 6.68 -8.71
N CYS A 470 20.09 6.72 -8.25
CA CYS A 470 19.41 7.96 -7.92
C CYS A 470 19.62 8.36 -6.46
N ASP A 471 19.72 9.66 -6.21
CA ASP A 471 19.76 10.25 -4.86
C ASP A 471 18.49 11.07 -4.63
N VAL A 472 17.54 10.52 -3.88
CA VAL A 472 16.20 11.10 -3.72
C VAL A 472 15.92 11.39 -2.25
N PHE A 473 15.80 12.68 -1.89
CA PHE A 473 15.68 13.11 -0.50
C PHE A 473 14.89 14.40 -0.32
N ASN A 474 14.57 14.79 0.92
CA ASN A 474 13.72 15.97 1.21
C ASN A 474 12.41 15.93 0.39
N THR A 475 11.76 14.77 0.39
CA THR A 475 10.50 14.52 -0.30
C THR A 475 9.34 14.54 0.68
N VAL A 476 8.12 14.68 0.15
CA VAL A 476 6.88 14.69 0.94
C VAL A 476 6.90 15.83 1.97
N LEU A 477 7.35 17.00 1.53
CA LEU A 477 7.47 18.19 2.38
C LEU A 477 6.13 18.91 2.61
N GLU A 478 5.15 18.72 1.73
CA GLU A 478 3.85 19.39 1.82
C GLU A 478 2.65 18.41 1.88
N THR A 479 2.84 17.17 1.44
CA THR A 479 1.82 16.12 1.43
C THR A 479 2.05 15.08 2.54
N GLY A 480 1.24 14.03 2.61
CA GLY A 480 1.45 12.87 3.48
C GLY A 480 1.17 11.54 2.80
N ASP A 481 1.45 10.43 3.48
CA ASP A 481 1.11 9.04 3.06
C ASP A 481 1.76 8.62 1.73
N HIS A 482 3.02 8.99 1.52
CA HIS A 482 3.82 8.67 0.32
C HIS A 482 5.28 8.38 0.72
N GLY A 483 6.11 8.02 -0.26
CA GLY A 483 7.56 7.91 -0.08
C GLY A 483 8.41 8.72 -1.04
N SER A 484 9.73 8.69 -0.89
CA SER A 484 10.66 9.28 -1.88
C SER A 484 10.50 8.61 -3.24
N PHE A 485 10.32 7.29 -3.23
CA PHE A 485 9.66 6.54 -4.30
C PHE A 485 8.23 6.21 -3.88
N ASN A 486 7.26 6.32 -4.80
CA ASN A 486 5.92 5.79 -4.62
C ASN A 486 5.45 5.03 -5.87
N SER A 487 4.66 3.98 -5.70
CA SER A 487 3.91 3.37 -6.79
C SER A 487 2.53 2.89 -6.37
N TRP A 488 1.59 2.89 -7.30
CA TRP A 488 0.42 2.02 -7.25
C TRP A 488 0.55 0.91 -8.29
N GLY A 489 0.01 -0.26 -8.01
CA GLY A 489 -0.21 -1.37 -8.94
C GLY A 489 -1.70 -1.73 -8.99
N ARG A 490 -2.55 -0.69 -9.07
CA ARG A 490 -4.02 -0.81 -9.19
C ARG A 490 -4.44 -1.25 -10.60
N ASP A 491 -3.76 -2.24 -11.16
CA ASP A 491 -3.98 -2.77 -12.51
C ASP A 491 -5.28 -3.60 -12.59
N ARG A 492 -5.53 -4.29 -13.71
CA ARG A 492 -6.83 -4.95 -13.94
C ARG A 492 -7.18 -6.03 -12.91
N PHE A 493 -6.20 -6.60 -12.21
CA PHE A 493 -6.45 -7.61 -11.17
C PHE A 493 -6.94 -7.02 -9.83
N TRP A 494 -6.65 -5.73 -9.59
CA TRP A 494 -6.73 -5.14 -8.26
C TRP A 494 -8.17 -4.80 -7.86
N ASP A 495 -8.55 -5.11 -6.62
CA ASP A 495 -9.84 -4.73 -6.03
C ASP A 495 -9.60 -4.20 -4.61
N PRO A 496 -10.26 -3.11 -4.18
CA PRO A 496 -10.16 -2.60 -2.81
C PRO A 496 -10.62 -3.60 -1.74
N ASP A 497 -11.40 -4.62 -2.11
CA ASP A 497 -11.66 -5.79 -1.27
C ASP A 497 -10.62 -6.88 -1.49
N ILE A 498 -9.62 -6.92 -0.61
CA ILE A 498 -8.53 -7.89 -0.67
C ILE A 498 -9.01 -9.35 -0.58
N GLN A 499 -10.13 -9.65 0.10
CA GLN A 499 -10.62 -11.02 0.19
C GLN A 499 -11.14 -11.50 -1.16
N LYS A 500 -11.84 -10.62 -1.88
CA LYS A 500 -12.25 -10.87 -3.25
C LYS A 500 -11.05 -10.98 -4.18
N MET A 501 -10.06 -10.08 -4.05
CA MET A 501 -8.82 -10.17 -4.83
C MET A 501 -8.10 -11.51 -4.61
N ASN A 502 -7.97 -11.97 -3.36
CA ASN A 502 -7.39 -13.28 -3.03
C ASN A 502 -8.14 -14.44 -3.70
N GLU A 503 -9.47 -14.44 -3.64
CA GLU A 503 -10.29 -15.48 -4.27
C GLU A 503 -10.05 -15.53 -5.78
N GLN A 504 -10.03 -14.36 -6.44
CA GLN A 504 -9.84 -14.27 -7.88
C GLN A 504 -8.42 -14.69 -8.30
N VAL A 505 -7.39 -14.26 -7.58
CA VAL A 505 -6.00 -14.67 -7.86
C VAL A 505 -5.77 -16.16 -7.53
N ALA A 506 -6.43 -16.71 -6.51
CA ALA A 506 -6.38 -18.15 -6.24
C ALA A 506 -7.00 -18.97 -7.38
N ASN A 507 -8.07 -18.45 -8.01
CA ASN A 507 -8.70 -19.07 -9.18
C ASN A 507 -7.88 -18.90 -10.47
N ASN A 508 -7.20 -17.77 -10.63
CA ASN A 508 -6.32 -17.47 -11.75
C ASN A 508 -5.03 -16.74 -11.28
N PRO A 509 -3.95 -17.50 -11.01
CA PRO A 509 -2.70 -16.94 -10.48
C PRO A 509 -1.98 -15.95 -11.39
N ASP A 510 -2.32 -15.91 -12.69
CA ASP A 510 -1.68 -15.02 -13.66
C ASP A 510 -2.26 -13.60 -13.67
N LEU A 511 -3.41 -13.37 -12.99
CA LEU A 511 -4.09 -12.07 -12.98
C LEU A 511 -3.18 -10.87 -12.64
N PRO A 512 -2.34 -10.91 -11.59
CA PRO A 512 -1.49 -9.77 -11.23
C PRO A 512 -0.42 -9.41 -12.28
N PHE A 513 -0.22 -10.28 -13.27
CA PHE A 513 0.84 -10.14 -14.27
C PHE A 513 0.29 -9.83 -15.67
N LEU A 514 -1.03 -9.74 -15.83
CA LEU A 514 -1.64 -9.49 -17.14
C LEU A 514 -1.20 -8.16 -17.74
N ASP A 515 -0.98 -7.13 -16.94
CA ASP A 515 -0.53 -5.82 -17.41
C ASP A 515 0.98 -5.61 -17.32
N MET A 516 1.71 -6.50 -16.67
CA MET A 516 3.16 -6.39 -16.50
C MET A 516 3.89 -7.14 -17.62
N LEU A 517 4.49 -6.41 -18.56
CA LEU A 517 5.32 -7.05 -19.60
C LEU A 517 6.66 -7.52 -19.05
N GLU A 518 7.24 -6.73 -18.15
CA GLU A 518 8.52 -6.98 -17.50
C GLU A 518 8.51 -6.45 -16.06
N PRO A 519 9.26 -7.05 -15.12
CA PRO A 519 9.38 -6.54 -13.76
C PRO A 519 10.00 -5.14 -13.72
N ASN A 520 9.57 -4.34 -12.73
CA ASN A 520 10.20 -3.07 -12.41
C ASN A 520 11.43 -3.28 -11.52
N ILE A 521 12.47 -2.47 -11.70
CA ILE A 521 13.74 -2.57 -10.98
C ILE A 521 14.04 -1.25 -10.26
N ILE A 522 14.32 -1.34 -8.96
CA ILE A 522 14.81 -0.24 -8.12
C ILE A 522 16.14 -0.69 -7.51
N CYS A 523 17.25 -0.10 -7.93
CA CYS A 523 18.55 -0.53 -7.42
C CYS A 523 19.62 0.54 -7.30
N ASN A 524 20.68 0.23 -6.56
CA ASN A 524 21.89 1.05 -6.43
C ASN A 524 21.60 2.52 -6.08
N SER A 525 20.53 2.80 -5.32
CA SER A 525 20.03 4.17 -5.10
C SER A 525 19.94 4.52 -3.62
N ARG A 526 19.93 5.82 -3.31
CA ARG A 526 19.79 6.35 -1.95
C ARG A 526 18.48 7.11 -1.81
N TRP A 527 17.78 6.84 -0.71
CA TRP A 527 16.41 7.29 -0.48
C TRP A 527 16.28 7.87 0.93
N ARG A 528 15.58 9.01 1.05
CA ARG A 528 15.25 9.64 2.33
C ARG A 528 13.94 10.41 2.25
N CYS A 529 12.89 9.90 2.89
CA CYS A 529 11.62 10.61 3.04
C CYS A 529 11.49 11.20 4.44
N ASP A 530 11.08 12.46 4.58
CA ASP A 530 10.96 13.10 5.90
C ASP A 530 9.59 12.89 6.56
N HIS A 531 8.54 12.55 5.79
CA HIS A 531 7.17 12.38 6.30
C HIS A 531 6.45 11.16 5.69
N GLY A 532 7.14 10.01 5.61
CA GLY A 532 6.61 8.77 5.06
C GLY A 532 7.67 7.67 4.94
N TRP A 533 7.64 6.88 3.86
CA TRP A 533 8.60 5.79 3.61
C TRP A 533 9.70 6.19 2.63
N ASP A 534 10.86 5.56 2.68
CA ASP A 534 11.90 5.86 1.68
C ASP A 534 11.50 5.27 0.31
N VAL A 535 11.01 4.03 0.33
CA VAL A 535 10.37 3.38 -0.82
C VAL A 535 8.98 2.90 -0.41
N ASP A 536 7.95 3.40 -1.09
CA ASP A 536 6.55 3.10 -0.83
C ASP A 536 5.93 2.36 -2.02
N LEU A 537 5.85 1.03 -1.93
CA LEU A 537 5.04 0.24 -2.86
C LEU A 537 3.61 0.16 -2.31
N ASP A 538 2.73 1.00 -2.83
CA ASP A 538 1.34 1.10 -2.41
C ASP A 538 0.45 0.12 -3.20
N ASP A 539 -0.87 0.23 -3.01
CA ASP A 539 -1.94 -0.65 -3.51
C ASP A 539 -1.59 -1.49 -4.75
N GLY A 540 -1.50 -2.81 -4.60
CA GLY A 540 -1.37 -3.76 -5.71
C GLY A 540 -0.01 -3.79 -6.42
N SER A 541 0.99 -3.00 -6.01
CA SER A 541 2.30 -2.95 -6.67
C SER A 541 2.95 -4.34 -6.74
N SER A 542 3.06 -4.89 -7.96
CA SER A 542 3.47 -6.28 -8.23
C SER A 542 4.70 -6.33 -9.14
N GLN A 543 5.46 -7.44 -9.10
CA GLN A 543 6.66 -7.67 -9.91
C GLN A 543 7.73 -6.58 -9.81
N TYR A 544 8.23 -6.35 -8.60
CA TYR A 544 9.37 -5.46 -8.33
C TYR A 544 10.62 -6.22 -7.91
N PHE A 545 11.77 -5.81 -8.42
CA PHE A 545 13.09 -6.17 -7.91
C PHE A 545 13.73 -4.96 -7.23
N ILE A 546 13.91 -5.04 -5.91
CA ILE A 546 14.43 -3.95 -5.08
C ILE A 546 15.73 -4.42 -4.43
N TYR A 547 16.87 -3.91 -4.89
CA TYR A 547 18.16 -4.36 -4.37
C TYR A 547 19.27 -3.32 -4.39
N ASN A 548 20.25 -3.45 -3.49
CA ASN A 548 21.37 -2.51 -3.38
C ASN A 548 20.92 -1.07 -3.09
N ASN A 549 19.87 -0.87 -2.30
CA ASN A 549 19.40 0.46 -1.93
C ASN A 549 19.82 0.81 -0.51
N LEU A 550 20.14 2.10 -0.30
CA LEU A 550 20.36 2.70 1.00
C LEU A 550 19.14 3.58 1.36
N MET A 551 18.41 3.19 2.40
CA MET A 551 17.21 3.86 2.89
C MET A 551 17.55 4.51 4.23
N LEU A 552 17.48 5.85 4.31
CA LEU A 552 18.05 6.63 5.40
C LEU A 552 17.04 7.02 6.50
N ASN A 553 15.74 6.78 6.33
CA ASN A 553 14.76 7.23 7.32
C ASN A 553 13.49 6.37 7.37
N GLY A 554 12.70 6.36 6.30
CA GLY A 554 11.34 5.81 6.27
C GLY A 554 11.26 4.30 6.00
N GLY A 555 12.36 3.65 5.60
CA GLY A 555 12.37 2.21 5.31
C GLY A 555 11.55 1.83 4.06
N LEU A 556 11.13 0.57 3.99
CA LEU A 556 10.45 0.01 2.81
C LEU A 556 9.03 -0.45 3.16
N LYS A 557 8.02 0.12 2.49
CA LYS A 557 6.63 -0.33 2.56
C LYS A 557 6.27 -1.22 1.38
N LEU A 558 5.61 -2.33 1.70
CA LEU A 558 5.06 -3.30 0.77
C LEU A 558 3.57 -3.46 1.06
N ARG A 559 2.71 -2.72 0.35
CA ARG A 559 1.25 -2.82 0.46
C ARG A 559 0.68 -3.69 -0.64
N GLU A 560 -0.12 -4.70 -0.28
CA GLU A 560 -0.77 -5.62 -1.24
C GLU A 560 0.22 -6.20 -2.28
N GLY A 561 -0.22 -6.58 -3.48
CA GLY A 561 0.66 -6.95 -4.60
C GLY A 561 1.26 -8.36 -4.54
N TYR A 562 1.96 -8.75 -5.61
CA TYR A 562 2.47 -10.11 -5.84
C TYR A 562 3.88 -10.13 -6.44
N GLN A 563 4.66 -11.17 -6.11
CA GLN A 563 5.97 -11.51 -6.68
C GLN A 563 7.01 -10.39 -6.64
N ARG A 564 7.22 -9.77 -5.47
CA ARG A 564 8.30 -8.81 -5.26
C ARG A 564 9.53 -9.51 -4.68
N THR A 565 10.72 -9.10 -5.10
CA THR A 565 11.97 -9.54 -4.49
C THR A 565 12.72 -8.35 -3.93
N VAL A 566 12.92 -8.35 -2.62
CA VAL A 566 13.67 -7.35 -1.85
C VAL A 566 14.93 -8.01 -1.35
N SER A 567 16.09 -7.57 -1.83
CA SER A 567 17.34 -8.16 -1.37
C SER A 567 18.49 -7.19 -1.30
N ASN A 568 19.44 -7.42 -0.40
CA ASN A 568 20.67 -6.65 -0.38
C ASN A 568 20.48 -5.13 -0.16
N ASN A 569 19.47 -4.73 0.61
CA ASN A 569 19.21 -3.34 0.96
C ASN A 569 19.63 -3.05 2.41
N ILE A 570 19.85 -1.77 2.71
CA ILE A 570 20.16 -1.26 4.06
C ILE A 570 19.06 -0.27 4.46
N MET A 571 18.33 -0.56 5.54
CA MET A 571 17.30 0.33 6.11
C MET A 571 17.81 0.91 7.42
N VAL A 572 18.40 2.11 7.37
CA VAL A 572 19.03 2.74 8.53
C VAL A 572 17.96 3.21 9.50
N ASN A 573 18.09 2.81 10.77
CA ASN A 573 17.15 3.10 11.86
C ASN A 573 15.67 2.70 11.59
N ASN A 574 15.44 1.85 10.59
CA ASN A 574 14.11 1.40 10.17
C ASN A 574 14.18 -0.04 9.60
N GLY A 575 13.08 -0.52 9.03
CA GLY A 575 12.98 -1.88 8.51
C GLY A 575 11.91 -2.03 7.42
N LEU A 576 11.26 -3.19 7.42
CA LEU A 576 10.19 -3.54 6.50
C LEU A 576 8.81 -3.23 7.09
N HIS A 577 7.92 -2.68 6.26
CA HIS A 577 6.53 -2.35 6.58
C HIS A 577 5.59 -3.18 5.69
N PRO A 578 5.27 -4.44 6.05
CA PRO A 578 4.34 -5.26 5.29
C PRO A 578 2.89 -4.86 5.61
N HIS A 579 2.17 -4.34 4.62
CA HIS A 579 0.84 -3.76 4.80
C HIS A 579 -0.19 -4.55 3.98
N VAL A 580 -1.28 -5.00 4.61
CA VAL A 580 -2.45 -5.55 3.90
C VAL A 580 -2.08 -6.62 2.86
N TRP A 581 -1.22 -7.57 3.20
CA TRP A 581 -0.72 -8.56 2.24
C TRP A 581 -1.77 -9.60 1.82
N PRO A 582 -1.86 -9.94 0.52
CA PRO A 582 -2.64 -11.08 0.08
C PRO A 582 -1.96 -12.40 0.46
N SER A 583 -2.78 -13.43 0.68
CA SER A 583 -2.33 -14.80 0.86
C SER A 583 -1.51 -15.26 -0.35
N ASN A 584 -0.44 -16.03 -0.11
CA ASN A 584 0.43 -16.59 -1.17
C ASN A 584 0.98 -15.55 -2.18
N ASN A 585 1.28 -14.33 -1.73
CA ASN A 585 1.74 -13.26 -2.62
C ASN A 585 3.05 -13.57 -3.37
N GLY A 586 3.85 -14.53 -2.90
CA GLY A 586 5.08 -14.97 -3.55
C GLY A 586 6.31 -14.08 -3.30
N ASP A 587 6.22 -13.12 -2.39
CA ASP A 587 7.30 -12.18 -2.09
C ASP A 587 8.53 -12.86 -1.48
N VAL A 588 9.70 -12.33 -1.80
CA VAL A 588 11.00 -12.77 -1.29
C VAL A 588 11.71 -11.58 -0.65
N VAL A 589 12.11 -11.70 0.61
CA VAL A 589 12.82 -10.66 1.37
C VAL A 589 14.05 -11.28 2.06
N ILE A 590 15.23 -11.14 1.45
CA ILE A 590 16.44 -11.85 1.87
C ILE A 590 17.70 -10.98 1.83
N TYR A 591 18.69 -11.27 2.67
CA TYR A 591 19.99 -10.60 2.67
C TYR A 591 19.92 -9.08 2.88
N ASN A 592 18.92 -8.58 3.59
CA ASN A 592 18.82 -7.15 3.93
C ASN A 592 19.43 -6.88 5.32
N ILE A 593 19.76 -5.62 5.59
CA ILE A 593 20.16 -5.13 6.91
C ILE A 593 19.04 -4.26 7.48
N PHE A 594 18.39 -4.72 8.54
CA PHE A 594 17.29 -4.05 9.24
C PHE A 594 17.73 -3.54 10.60
N PHE A 595 17.23 -2.35 10.94
CA PHE A 595 17.50 -1.67 12.20
C PHE A 595 16.33 -1.69 13.17
N THR A 596 15.20 -2.26 12.76
CA THR A 596 14.01 -2.44 13.60
C THR A 596 13.39 -3.81 13.28
N ALA A 597 12.50 -4.28 14.15
CA ALA A 597 11.56 -5.33 13.79
C ALA A 597 10.71 -4.92 12.56
N HIS A 598 10.11 -5.91 11.89
CA HIS A 598 9.09 -5.64 10.88
C HIS A 598 7.88 -4.94 11.51
N GLN A 599 7.25 -4.03 10.75
CA GLN A 599 6.15 -3.19 11.22
C GLN A 599 4.89 -3.48 10.39
N PRO A 600 4.18 -4.59 10.65
CA PRO A 600 3.01 -4.96 9.86
C PRO A 600 1.82 -4.03 10.12
N ALA A 601 1.01 -3.80 9.10
CA ALA A 601 -0.26 -3.09 9.24
C ALA A 601 -1.40 -3.90 8.62
N VAL A 602 -2.37 -4.28 9.45
CA VAL A 602 -3.67 -4.84 9.00
C VAL A 602 -3.53 -6.07 8.08
N MET A 603 -2.49 -6.87 8.32
CA MET A 603 -2.20 -8.08 7.54
C MET A 603 -3.35 -9.10 7.58
N SER A 604 -4.05 -9.17 8.71
CA SER A 604 -5.17 -10.07 8.95
C SER A 604 -6.40 -9.81 8.07
N ARG A 605 -6.42 -8.70 7.29
CA ARG A 605 -7.42 -8.50 6.24
C ARG A 605 -7.18 -9.34 5.00
N GLY A 606 -5.93 -9.65 4.67
CA GLY A 606 -5.57 -10.37 3.45
C GLY A 606 -5.04 -11.78 3.68
N MET A 607 -4.61 -12.11 4.90
CA MET A 607 -4.07 -13.43 5.20
C MET A 607 -4.35 -13.87 6.64
N GLY A 608 -4.25 -15.16 6.91
CA GLY A 608 -4.43 -15.72 8.26
C GLY A 608 -3.34 -15.24 9.24
N ILE A 609 -3.67 -15.15 10.53
CA ILE A 609 -2.75 -14.61 11.56
C ILE A 609 -1.43 -15.39 11.69
N ASN A 610 -1.47 -16.71 11.45
CA ASN A 610 -0.29 -17.59 11.42
C ASN A 610 0.02 -18.10 10.00
N GLU A 611 -0.62 -17.52 8.98
CA GLU A 611 -0.30 -17.87 7.61
C GLU A 611 1.14 -17.47 7.28
N LYS A 612 1.83 -18.30 6.49
CA LYS A 612 3.19 -18.02 6.07
C LYS A 612 3.25 -16.68 5.32
N TRP A 613 4.17 -15.82 5.70
CA TRP A 613 4.43 -14.58 4.95
C TRP A 613 5.32 -14.85 3.75
N GLY A 614 4.86 -14.40 2.58
CA GLY A 614 5.62 -14.49 1.34
C GLY A 614 6.03 -15.90 0.96
N LYS A 615 6.87 -15.98 -0.07
CA LYS A 615 7.60 -17.20 -0.42
C LYS A 615 8.76 -17.43 0.56
N GLU A 616 9.51 -16.38 0.90
CA GLU A 616 10.68 -16.46 1.77
C GLU A 616 10.99 -15.09 2.37
N ILE A 617 10.92 -14.97 3.68
CA ILE A 617 11.37 -13.79 4.43
C ILE A 617 12.37 -14.31 5.45
N ASP A 618 13.65 -14.33 5.07
CA ASP A 618 14.68 -14.99 5.88
C ASP A 618 16.09 -14.54 5.46
N PHE A 619 17.13 -14.99 6.19
CA PHE A 619 18.54 -14.67 5.90
C PHE A 619 18.86 -13.17 5.90
N ASN A 620 18.16 -12.40 6.73
CA ASN A 620 18.39 -10.98 6.96
C ASN A 620 19.26 -10.76 8.21
N LEU A 621 19.92 -9.61 8.30
CA LEU A 621 20.65 -9.18 9.49
C LEU A 621 19.85 -8.11 10.22
N PHE A 622 19.60 -8.32 11.51
CA PHE A 622 18.99 -7.34 12.41
C PHE A 622 20.07 -6.72 13.29
N THR A 623 20.08 -5.39 13.42
CA THR A 623 21.04 -4.68 14.29
C THR A 623 20.53 -4.50 15.73
N THR A 624 19.34 -5.04 16.03
CA THR A 624 18.65 -4.92 17.32
C THR A 624 18.79 -6.20 18.16
N ASN A 625 17.78 -7.04 18.30
CA ASN A 625 17.80 -8.14 19.26
C ASN A 625 17.02 -9.35 18.74
N ASN A 626 17.17 -10.50 19.42
CA ASN A 626 16.49 -11.73 18.99
C ASN A 626 14.96 -11.65 19.09
N ARG A 627 14.43 -10.82 19.99
CA ARG A 627 12.97 -10.60 20.11
C ARG A 627 12.42 -9.94 18.83
N ASP A 628 13.08 -8.90 18.34
CA ASP A 628 12.67 -8.20 17.11
C ASP A 628 12.74 -9.12 15.89
N ARG A 629 13.83 -9.88 15.77
CA ARG A 629 14.02 -10.85 14.68
C ARG A 629 12.96 -11.95 14.69
N LEU A 630 12.67 -12.53 15.85
CA LEU A 630 11.77 -13.69 15.97
C LEU A 630 10.30 -13.30 16.16
N LEU A 631 9.96 -12.01 16.13
CA LEU A 631 8.61 -11.51 16.39
C LEU A 631 7.54 -12.16 15.50
N PHE A 632 7.91 -12.53 14.26
CA PHE A 632 7.01 -13.16 13.28
C PHE A 632 7.42 -14.60 12.90
N ALA A 633 8.12 -15.30 13.80
CA ALA A 633 8.53 -16.69 13.58
C ALA A 633 7.33 -17.65 13.40
N SER A 634 6.17 -17.36 13.99
CA SER A 634 4.91 -18.09 13.76
C SER A 634 4.46 -18.05 12.30
N ASN A 635 4.79 -16.98 11.59
CA ASN A 635 4.53 -16.80 10.15
C ASN A 635 5.69 -17.31 9.29
N GLN A 636 6.63 -18.07 9.88
CA GLN A 636 7.83 -18.61 9.25
C GLN A 636 8.80 -17.53 8.72
N CYS A 637 8.84 -16.37 9.37
CA CYS A 637 9.80 -15.32 9.06
C CYS A 637 11.09 -15.46 9.87
N ASP A 638 12.22 -15.14 9.25
CA ASP A 638 13.51 -14.83 9.85
C ASP A 638 14.08 -15.90 10.80
N LEU A 639 13.72 -17.16 10.55
CA LEU A 639 14.19 -18.31 11.34
C LEU A 639 15.70 -18.52 11.22
N ASN A 640 16.29 -18.21 10.06
CA ASN A 640 17.73 -18.30 9.76
C ASN A 640 18.43 -16.93 9.66
N SER A 641 17.69 -15.83 9.76
CA SER A 641 18.22 -14.49 9.98
C SER A 641 19.06 -14.42 11.26
N ILE A 642 19.95 -13.42 11.37
CA ILE A 642 20.81 -13.24 12.55
C ILE A 642 20.68 -11.84 13.14
N VAL A 643 21.06 -11.72 14.40
CA VAL A 643 21.26 -10.43 15.08
C VAL A 643 22.75 -10.18 15.20
N ALA A 644 23.24 -9.06 14.69
CA ALA A 644 24.65 -8.69 14.81
C ALA A 644 24.90 -7.21 14.51
N ASP A 645 26.08 -6.73 14.88
CA ASP A 645 26.64 -5.50 14.34
C ASP A 645 27.06 -5.73 12.87
N PRO A 646 26.55 -4.93 11.91
CA PRO A 646 26.91 -5.04 10.50
C PRO A 646 28.37 -4.61 10.20
N ARG A 647 29.04 -3.87 11.09
CA ARG A 647 30.42 -3.36 10.92
C ARG A 647 30.58 -2.48 9.68
N PHE A 648 29.84 -1.38 9.65
CA PHE A 648 29.95 -0.38 8.58
C PHE A 648 31.31 0.31 8.59
N THR A 649 31.82 0.61 7.39
CA THR A 649 33.18 1.14 7.18
C THR A 649 33.27 2.63 7.51
N ASN A 650 32.35 3.46 6.99
CA ASN A 650 32.36 4.90 7.23
C ASN A 650 30.97 5.55 7.06
N PRO A 651 30.00 5.19 7.91
CA PRO A 651 28.62 5.64 7.76
C PRO A 651 28.43 7.16 7.89
N ASP A 652 29.26 7.84 8.70
CA ASP A 652 29.21 9.29 8.90
C ASP A 652 29.55 10.07 7.63
N GLN A 653 30.19 9.43 6.65
CA GLN A 653 30.48 9.98 5.32
C GLN A 653 29.57 9.41 4.23
N GLY A 654 28.54 8.64 4.61
CA GLY A 654 27.58 8.04 3.69
C GLY A 654 28.02 6.70 3.08
N ASP A 655 29.12 6.10 3.55
CA ASP A 655 29.56 4.77 3.11
C ASP A 655 29.13 3.68 4.10
N TYR A 656 28.04 3.00 3.74
CA TYR A 656 27.46 1.89 4.49
C TYR A 656 27.95 0.52 3.96
N SER A 657 29.10 0.48 3.29
CA SER A 657 29.78 -0.78 3.01
C SER A 657 30.20 -1.45 4.32
N VAL A 658 30.04 -2.77 4.41
CA VAL A 658 30.46 -3.55 5.57
C VAL A 658 31.88 -4.09 5.39
N GLU A 659 32.61 -4.20 6.50
CA GLU A 659 33.95 -4.79 6.51
C GLU A 659 33.95 -6.26 6.08
N ALA A 660 35.10 -6.77 5.63
CA ALA A 660 35.28 -8.19 5.28
C ALA A 660 34.97 -9.16 6.45
N SER A 661 35.04 -8.67 7.68
CA SER A 661 34.76 -9.44 8.90
C SER A 661 33.26 -9.48 9.27
N SER A 662 32.42 -8.74 8.53
CA SER A 662 31.00 -8.57 8.83
C SER A 662 30.20 -9.88 8.75
N PRO A 663 29.31 -10.15 9.73
CA PRO A 663 28.35 -11.25 9.65
C PRO A 663 27.38 -11.15 8.46
N ALA A 664 27.07 -9.94 7.98
CA ALA A 664 26.17 -9.74 6.83
C ALA A 664 26.67 -10.48 5.58
N LEU A 665 27.98 -10.41 5.32
CA LEU A 665 28.60 -11.06 4.16
C LEU A 665 28.48 -12.59 4.20
N LYS A 666 28.45 -13.19 5.39
CA LYS A 666 28.28 -14.64 5.56
C LYS A 666 26.85 -15.09 5.31
N LEU A 667 25.86 -14.22 5.56
CA LEU A 667 24.47 -14.48 5.24
C LEU A 667 24.18 -14.46 3.74
N GLY A 668 24.88 -13.61 3.00
CA GLY A 668 24.67 -13.42 1.56
C GLY A 668 24.61 -11.97 1.11
N PHE A 669 24.63 -11.01 2.05
CA PHE A 669 24.75 -9.59 1.73
C PHE A 669 26.04 -9.32 0.95
N LYS A 670 26.01 -8.36 0.04
CA LYS A 670 27.11 -7.91 -0.81
C LYS A 670 27.21 -6.40 -0.75
N ASN A 671 28.40 -5.88 -0.53
CA ASN A 671 28.65 -4.46 -0.69
C ASN A 671 28.30 -4.01 -2.12
N PHE A 672 27.77 -2.79 -2.22
CA PHE A 672 27.49 -2.10 -3.46
C PHE A 672 28.05 -0.68 -3.38
N ASP A 673 28.40 -0.11 -4.53
CA ASP A 673 29.09 1.17 -4.60
C ASP A 673 28.11 2.34 -4.40
N MET A 674 28.24 3.04 -3.27
CA MET A 674 27.43 4.22 -2.93
C MET A 674 28.06 5.53 -3.42
N SER A 675 29.32 5.52 -3.87
CA SER A 675 30.05 6.73 -4.28
C SER A 675 29.62 7.28 -5.65
N THR A 676 28.89 6.47 -6.42
CA THR A 676 28.39 6.77 -7.76
C THR A 676 26.91 7.15 -7.79
N ILE A 677 26.26 7.22 -6.62
CA ILE A 677 24.86 7.62 -6.47
C ILE A 677 24.70 9.13 -6.72
N GLY A 678 23.64 9.49 -7.45
CA GLY A 678 23.33 10.86 -7.86
C GLY A 678 23.96 11.25 -9.19
N VAL A 679 23.95 12.55 -9.46
CA VAL A 679 24.50 13.13 -10.70
C VAL A 679 26.01 12.90 -10.84
N VAL A 680 26.45 12.69 -12.08
CA VAL A 680 27.83 12.40 -12.46
C VAL A 680 28.49 13.55 -13.21
N SER A 681 27.71 14.41 -13.88
CA SER A 681 28.25 15.59 -14.55
C SER A 681 28.92 16.54 -13.56
N PRO A 682 30.16 17.00 -13.80
CA PRO A 682 30.88 17.85 -12.84
C PRO A 682 30.14 19.14 -12.46
N HIS A 683 29.47 19.78 -13.42
CA HIS A 683 28.73 21.02 -13.18
C HIS A 683 27.49 20.77 -12.32
N LEU A 684 26.72 19.71 -12.58
CA LEU A 684 25.57 19.33 -11.74
C LEU A 684 26.03 18.90 -10.34
N LYS A 685 27.07 18.08 -10.26
CA LYS A 685 27.61 17.63 -8.97
C LYS A 685 28.08 18.79 -8.08
N ALA A 686 28.52 19.90 -8.68
CA ALA A 686 28.93 21.10 -7.95
C ALA A 686 27.76 21.86 -7.30
N ILE A 687 26.53 21.70 -7.81
CA ILE A 687 25.32 22.37 -7.30
C ILE A 687 24.34 21.41 -6.61
N ALA A 688 24.53 20.10 -6.75
CA ALA A 688 23.70 19.09 -6.11
C ALA A 688 23.81 19.17 -4.58
N LYS A 689 22.66 19.17 -3.90
CA LYS A 689 22.58 18.97 -2.46
C LYS A 689 22.87 17.51 -2.10
N THR A 690 23.17 17.27 -0.83
CA THR A 690 23.30 15.92 -0.26
C THR A 690 22.27 15.74 0.86
N PRO A 691 21.75 14.52 1.07
CA PRO A 691 20.81 14.26 2.16
C PRO A 691 21.49 14.38 3.52
N ALA A 692 20.70 14.76 4.53
CA ALA A 692 21.11 14.59 5.91
C ALA A 692 21.31 13.09 6.22
N LEU A 693 22.48 12.74 6.75
CA LEU A 693 22.77 11.38 7.19
C LEU A 693 22.28 11.20 8.64
N PRO A 694 21.51 10.14 8.93
CA PRO A 694 21.03 9.89 10.29
C PRO A 694 22.17 9.41 11.19
N GLU A 695 22.11 9.74 12.48
CA GLU A 695 22.93 9.07 13.49
C GLU A 695 22.50 7.60 13.59
N ILE A 696 23.44 6.68 13.47
CA ILE A 696 23.18 5.23 13.46
C ILE A 696 22.93 4.72 14.88
N ARG A 697 21.86 3.94 15.06
CA ARG A 697 21.52 3.29 16.33
C ARG A 697 21.65 1.77 16.21
N ILE A 698 22.74 1.20 16.71
CA ILE A 698 23.00 -0.25 16.72
C ILE A 698 22.97 -0.74 18.17
N GLN A 699 22.12 -1.72 18.46
CA GLN A 699 21.95 -2.28 19.82
C GLN A 699 21.79 -3.82 19.80
N PRO A 700 22.81 -4.58 19.33
CA PRO A 700 22.78 -6.04 19.27
C PRO A 700 22.66 -6.66 20.67
N ASP A 701 21.48 -7.18 21.02
CA ASP A 701 21.26 -8.00 22.22
C ASP A 701 21.04 -9.47 21.85
N LEU A 702 21.97 -10.32 22.31
CA LEU A 702 22.05 -11.75 22.02
C LEU A 702 21.38 -12.61 23.11
N THR A 703 20.76 -12.00 24.13
CA THR A 703 20.10 -12.74 25.20
C THR A 703 19.01 -13.65 24.62
N PRO A 704 19.04 -14.98 24.88
CA PRO A 704 18.01 -15.89 24.38
C PRO A 704 16.66 -15.58 25.05
N MET A 705 15.67 -15.18 24.28
CA MET A 705 14.28 -15.05 24.72
C MET A 705 13.39 -15.93 23.85
N GLU A 706 12.43 -16.61 24.49
CA GLU A 706 11.36 -17.33 23.79
C GLU A 706 10.53 -16.35 22.95
N ALA A 707 10.00 -16.84 21.82
CA ALA A 707 9.16 -16.05 20.92
C ALA A 707 7.90 -15.57 21.64
N ILE A 708 7.73 -14.24 21.76
CA ILE A 708 6.54 -13.63 22.36
C ILE A 708 5.60 -13.24 21.22
N THR A 709 4.40 -13.83 21.21
CA THR A 709 3.27 -13.27 20.47
C THR A 709 2.90 -11.95 21.13
N GLY A 710 3.00 -10.82 20.41
CA GLY A 710 2.75 -9.48 20.96
C GLY A 710 1.47 -9.41 21.78
N GLU A 711 1.55 -8.80 22.97
CA GLU A 711 0.43 -8.65 23.91
C GLU A 711 -0.68 -7.81 23.26
N LEU A 712 -1.65 -8.49 22.65
CA LEU A 712 -2.92 -7.89 22.24
C LEU A 712 -3.89 -7.98 23.41
N THR A 713 -4.62 -6.89 23.67
CA THR A 713 -5.64 -6.89 24.73
C THR A 713 -6.90 -7.57 24.23
N LEU A 714 -7.43 -8.52 25.00
CA LEU A 714 -8.65 -9.25 24.63
C LEU A 714 -9.90 -8.49 25.07
N TRP A 715 -10.88 -8.30 24.17
CA TRP A 715 -12.19 -7.74 24.48
C TRP A 715 -13.28 -8.46 23.71
N LYS A 716 -14.24 -9.07 24.44
CA LYS A 716 -15.36 -9.82 23.85
C LYS A 716 -14.89 -10.87 22.81
N GLY A 717 -13.74 -11.50 23.06
CA GLY A 717 -13.10 -12.49 22.17
C GLY A 717 -12.38 -11.91 20.94
N ALA A 718 -12.29 -10.58 20.81
CA ALA A 718 -11.46 -9.91 19.83
C ALA A 718 -10.12 -9.46 20.43
N ARG A 719 -9.10 -9.36 19.58
CA ARG A 719 -7.78 -8.82 19.92
C ARG A 719 -7.67 -7.36 19.47
N LEU A 720 -7.36 -6.48 20.41
CA LEU A 720 -7.29 -5.04 20.23
C LEU A 720 -5.88 -4.51 20.47
N TYR A 721 -5.56 -3.39 19.82
CA TYR A 721 -4.37 -2.58 20.07
C TYR A 721 -4.59 -1.12 19.63
N THR A 722 -3.68 -0.23 20.02
CA THR A 722 -3.67 1.18 19.62
C THR A 722 -2.62 1.37 18.53
N PRO A 723 -3.01 1.52 17.25
CA PRO A 723 -2.06 1.74 16.17
C PRO A 723 -1.50 3.16 16.23
N GLU A 724 -0.24 3.32 15.87
CA GLU A 724 0.46 4.60 15.88
C GLU A 724 1.18 4.88 14.55
N GLY A 725 1.46 6.16 14.30
CA GLY A 725 2.31 6.57 13.18
C GLY A 725 1.80 6.09 11.81
N ALA A 726 2.70 5.50 11.02
CA ALA A 726 2.49 5.17 9.62
C ALA A 726 1.52 3.99 9.40
N GLU A 727 1.28 3.20 10.44
CA GLU A 727 0.32 2.08 10.43
C GLU A 727 -1.12 2.53 10.17
N LEU A 728 -1.44 3.79 10.53
CA LEU A 728 -2.76 4.39 10.37
C LEU A 728 -3.24 4.45 8.91
N SER A 729 -2.32 4.47 7.94
CA SER A 729 -2.65 4.45 6.50
C SER A 729 -3.42 3.19 6.09
N ALA A 730 -3.12 2.04 6.70
CA ALA A 730 -3.79 0.77 6.40
C ALA A 730 -5.29 0.79 6.79
N PHE A 731 -5.69 1.72 7.66
CA PHE A 731 -7.08 1.94 8.05
C PHE A 731 -7.77 3.07 7.24
N GLY A 732 -7.04 3.73 6.32
CA GLY A 732 -7.52 4.88 5.55
C GLY A 732 -7.81 6.11 6.41
N VAL A 733 -7.04 6.29 7.50
CA VAL A 733 -7.17 7.44 8.40
C VAL A 733 -5.85 8.21 8.44
N LYS A 734 -5.92 9.47 8.85
CA LYS A 734 -4.74 10.35 8.91
C LYS A 734 -3.72 9.82 9.91
N LEU A 735 -2.44 10.01 9.62
CA LEU A 735 -1.37 9.88 10.62
C LEU A 735 -1.72 10.69 11.88
N GLY A 736 -1.53 10.08 13.05
CA GLY A 736 -1.87 10.66 14.34
C GLY A 736 -3.37 10.66 14.68
N THR A 737 -4.24 10.01 13.89
CA THR A 737 -5.64 9.80 14.29
C THR A 737 -5.70 8.88 15.51
N PRO A 738 -6.19 9.35 16.68
CA PRO A 738 -6.38 8.48 17.84
C PRO A 738 -7.47 7.44 17.57
N GLY A 739 -7.26 6.22 18.05
CA GLY A 739 -8.25 5.15 17.90
C GLY A 739 -7.74 3.79 18.35
N VAL A 740 -8.63 2.82 18.28
CA VAL A 740 -8.35 1.42 18.64
C VAL A 740 -8.64 0.53 17.45
N ALA A 741 -7.66 -0.28 17.07
CA ALA A 741 -7.79 -1.23 15.99
C ALA A 741 -8.14 -2.62 16.52
N PHE A 742 -9.08 -3.27 15.83
CA PHE A 742 -9.32 -4.71 15.98
C PHE A 742 -8.31 -5.47 15.12
N ALA A 743 -7.18 -5.84 15.72
CA ALA A 743 -6.16 -6.68 15.09
C ALA A 743 -6.75 -8.02 14.60
N TYR A 744 -7.68 -8.58 15.37
CA TYR A 744 -8.35 -9.83 15.05
C TYR A 744 -9.73 -9.94 15.71
N VAL A 745 -10.74 -10.34 14.95
CA VAL A 745 -12.08 -10.68 15.46
C VAL A 745 -12.41 -12.08 14.97
N SER A 746 -12.35 -13.06 15.87
CA SER A 746 -12.80 -14.43 15.57
C SER A 746 -14.29 -14.41 15.21
N ASN A 747 -14.70 -15.16 14.20
CA ASN A 747 -16.11 -15.35 13.85
C ASN A 747 -16.92 -16.14 14.89
N TYR A 748 -16.27 -16.65 15.96
CA TYR A 748 -16.89 -17.25 17.14
C TYR A 748 -16.92 -16.31 18.34
N SER A 749 -16.30 -15.13 18.23
CA SER A 749 -16.23 -14.15 19.32
C SER A 749 -17.54 -13.38 19.50
N GLU A 750 -17.82 -12.96 20.72
CA GLU A 750 -18.94 -12.08 21.04
C GLU A 750 -18.84 -10.76 20.23
N ALA A 751 -17.63 -10.22 20.04
CA ALA A 751 -17.39 -9.04 19.21
C ALA A 751 -17.86 -9.21 17.75
N TYR A 752 -17.72 -10.40 17.16
CA TYR A 752 -18.24 -10.67 15.81
C TYR A 752 -19.75 -10.63 15.76
N GLY A 753 -20.41 -11.22 16.76
CA GLY A 753 -21.87 -11.19 16.94
C GLY A 753 -22.41 -9.77 17.11
N LEU A 754 -21.63 -8.89 17.75
CA LEU A 754 -21.93 -7.46 17.87
C LEU A 754 -21.66 -6.65 16.59
N GLY A 755 -21.20 -7.29 15.50
CA GLY A 755 -21.00 -6.65 14.19
C GLY A 755 -19.58 -6.14 13.91
N PHE A 756 -18.65 -6.26 14.85
CA PHE A 756 -17.24 -5.90 14.65
C PHE A 756 -16.53 -6.92 13.75
N ARG A 757 -15.51 -6.47 13.04
CA ARG A 757 -14.70 -7.29 12.12
C ARG A 757 -13.23 -6.97 12.26
N THR A 758 -12.38 -7.92 11.89
CA THR A 758 -10.93 -7.73 11.78
C THR A 758 -10.61 -6.52 10.90
N GLY A 759 -9.73 -5.64 11.37
CA GLY A 759 -9.34 -4.41 10.71
C GLY A 759 -10.32 -3.24 10.89
N ASP A 760 -11.33 -3.36 11.74
CA ASP A 760 -12.10 -2.19 12.19
C ASP A 760 -11.22 -1.27 13.04
N PHE A 761 -11.32 0.04 12.80
CA PHE A 761 -10.65 1.06 13.59
C PHE A 761 -11.68 1.96 14.28
N ILE A 762 -11.89 1.77 15.59
CA ILE A 762 -12.81 2.59 16.39
C ILE A 762 -12.19 3.96 16.62
N ARG A 763 -12.98 4.99 16.33
CA ARG A 763 -12.62 6.39 16.57
C ARG A 763 -13.39 6.99 17.73
N GLU A 764 -14.68 6.65 17.83
CA GLU A 764 -15.56 7.24 18.83
C GLU A 764 -16.53 6.21 19.41
N ILE A 765 -16.92 6.43 20.67
CA ILE A 765 -18.04 5.74 21.33
C ILE A 765 -18.97 6.82 21.88
N ASN A 766 -20.25 6.77 21.53
CA ASN A 766 -21.26 7.77 21.91
C ASN A 766 -20.87 9.22 21.55
N GLY A 767 -20.07 9.40 20.49
CA GLY A 767 -19.57 10.70 20.04
C GLY A 767 -18.37 11.23 20.82
N ALA A 768 -17.84 10.48 21.79
CA ALA A 768 -16.58 10.78 22.47
C ALA A 768 -15.42 10.01 21.82
N ASN A 769 -14.28 10.68 21.65
CA ASN A 769 -13.07 10.06 21.07
C ASN A 769 -12.54 8.95 21.96
N VAL A 770 -12.05 7.89 21.33
CA VAL A 770 -11.34 6.78 21.97
C VAL A 770 -9.90 6.83 21.53
N GLU A 771 -8.96 7.08 22.44
CA GLU A 771 -7.55 7.31 22.09
C GLU A 771 -6.65 6.09 22.30
N SER A 772 -7.08 5.14 23.13
CA SER A 772 -6.31 3.94 23.43
C SER A 772 -7.22 2.77 23.79
N VAL A 773 -6.68 1.56 23.79
CA VAL A 773 -7.40 0.37 24.28
C VAL A 773 -7.89 0.59 25.71
N ALA A 774 -7.06 1.18 26.58
CA ALA A 774 -7.45 1.53 27.94
C ALA A 774 -8.61 2.54 27.96
N GLY A 775 -8.59 3.55 27.08
CA GLY A 775 -9.68 4.50 26.92
C GLY A 775 -10.97 3.83 26.44
N LEU A 776 -10.86 2.87 25.53
CA LEU A 776 -12.01 2.06 25.09
C LEU A 776 -12.61 1.28 26.25
N MET A 777 -11.79 0.56 27.02
CA MET A 777 -12.27 -0.21 28.18
C MET A 777 -12.93 0.70 29.20
N TYR A 778 -12.31 1.83 29.51
CA TYR A 778 -12.87 2.81 30.43
C TYR A 778 -14.25 3.29 29.99
N VAL A 779 -14.42 3.67 28.71
CA VAL A 779 -15.73 4.13 28.20
C VAL A 779 -16.77 3.01 28.25
N VAL A 780 -16.39 1.79 27.90
CA VAL A 780 -17.30 0.62 27.96
C VAL A 780 -17.74 0.34 29.40
N GLU A 781 -16.80 0.30 30.34
CA GLU A 781 -17.08 0.06 31.78
C GLU A 781 -17.89 1.20 32.41
N SER A 782 -17.56 2.45 32.08
CA SER A 782 -18.22 3.64 32.63
C SER A 782 -19.66 3.82 32.15
N SER A 783 -20.01 3.22 31.02
CA SER A 783 -21.35 3.37 30.41
C SER A 783 -22.40 2.43 31.01
N GLY A 784 -22.02 1.52 31.90
CA GLY A 784 -22.92 0.56 32.55
C GLY A 784 -23.70 -0.29 31.54
N ASN A 785 -24.97 -0.59 31.84
CA ASN A 785 -25.85 -1.38 30.96
C ASN A 785 -26.52 -0.56 29.84
N GLY A 786 -25.97 0.61 29.48
CA GLY A 786 -26.55 1.48 28.44
C GLY A 786 -26.13 1.08 27.01
N ALA A 787 -26.86 1.58 26.02
CA ALA A 787 -26.48 1.42 24.62
C ALA A 787 -25.22 2.23 24.28
N LEU A 788 -24.28 1.59 23.58
CA LEU A 788 -23.06 2.20 23.05
C LEU A 788 -23.14 2.30 21.54
N LEU A 789 -22.91 3.49 20.98
CA LEU A 789 -22.80 3.74 19.56
C LEU A 789 -21.32 3.93 19.18
N PHE A 790 -20.74 2.91 18.56
CA PHE A 790 -19.38 2.94 18.03
C PHE A 790 -19.36 3.58 16.65
N THR A 791 -18.43 4.51 16.42
CA THR A 791 -18.08 5.03 15.09
C THR A 791 -16.70 4.50 14.72
N LEU A 792 -16.59 3.80 13.59
CA LEU A 792 -15.37 3.12 13.16
C LEU A 792 -15.08 3.32 11.67
N SER A 793 -13.83 3.14 11.26
CA SER A 793 -13.43 3.01 9.85
C SER A 793 -13.29 1.53 9.48
N ARG A 794 -13.93 1.11 8.37
CA ARG A 794 -13.80 -0.22 7.78
C ARG A 794 -13.59 -0.05 6.28
N ASN A 795 -12.52 -0.63 5.71
CA ASN A 795 -12.16 -0.48 4.30
C ASN A 795 -12.15 0.99 3.85
N GLN A 796 -11.60 1.87 4.69
CA GLN A 796 -11.53 3.32 4.48
C GLN A 796 -12.91 4.02 4.36
N VAL A 797 -13.99 3.37 4.81
CA VAL A 797 -15.35 3.93 4.87
C VAL A 797 -15.83 3.99 6.32
N SER A 798 -16.44 5.12 6.71
CA SER A 798 -17.01 5.29 8.05
C SER A 798 -18.26 4.42 8.24
N LYS A 799 -18.33 3.69 9.35
CA LYS A 799 -19.50 2.91 9.79
C LYS A 799 -19.87 3.22 11.23
N LYS A 800 -21.12 2.95 11.58
CA LYS A 800 -21.62 3.02 12.96
C LYS A 800 -22.18 1.67 13.38
N ILE A 801 -21.84 1.22 14.58
CA ILE A 801 -22.35 0.00 15.21
C ILE A 801 -22.97 0.38 16.54
N ARG A 802 -24.24 0.04 16.75
CA ARG A 802 -24.91 0.21 18.04
C ARG A 802 -24.95 -1.14 18.75
N ILE A 803 -24.45 -1.19 19.98
CA ILE A 803 -24.60 -2.34 20.87
C ILE A 803 -25.44 -1.92 22.07
N ASP A 804 -26.39 -2.76 22.47
CA ASP A 804 -27.17 -2.55 23.70
C ASP A 804 -26.63 -3.47 24.79
N LEU A 805 -26.05 -2.89 25.84
CA LEU A 805 -25.44 -3.67 26.92
C LEU A 805 -26.50 -4.29 27.86
N SER A 806 -27.78 -3.90 27.74
CA SER A 806 -28.89 -4.46 28.51
C SER A 806 -29.49 -5.75 27.96
N ASP A 807 -29.18 -6.14 26.71
CA ASP A 807 -29.76 -7.29 26.02
C ASP A 807 -28.91 -8.57 26.15
N GLN A 808 -28.07 -8.68 27.18
CA GLN A 808 -27.48 -9.97 27.55
C GLN A 808 -28.53 -10.84 28.24
N GLN A 809 -29.45 -11.38 27.44
CA GLN A 809 -30.29 -12.49 27.84
C GLN A 809 -29.37 -13.67 28.15
N ASP A 810 -29.49 -14.29 29.34
CA ASP A 810 -28.77 -15.51 29.69
C ASP A 810 -29.03 -16.55 28.59
N LYS A 811 -28.03 -16.78 27.74
CA LYS A 811 -28.14 -17.75 26.65
C LYS A 811 -28.34 -19.14 27.23
N VAL A 812 -29.20 -19.92 26.61
CA VAL A 812 -29.43 -21.30 27.05
C VAL A 812 -28.20 -22.15 26.69
N ASN A 813 -27.59 -22.79 27.67
CA ASN A 813 -26.42 -23.65 27.43
C ASN A 813 -26.82 -24.90 26.64
N LYS A 814 -26.05 -25.20 25.60
CA LYS A 814 -26.24 -26.31 24.67
C LYS A 814 -24.92 -27.04 24.47
N VAL A 815 -24.94 -28.31 24.11
CA VAL A 815 -23.72 -29.12 23.91
C VAL A 815 -23.78 -29.92 22.61
N LEU A 816 -22.72 -29.85 21.81
CA LEU A 816 -22.48 -30.73 20.65
C LEU A 816 -21.13 -31.43 20.84
N ILE A 817 -21.15 -32.76 20.98
CA ILE A 817 -19.95 -33.59 21.05
C ILE A 817 -19.81 -34.36 19.75
N ILE A 818 -18.66 -34.25 19.09
CA ILE A 818 -18.34 -34.95 17.85
C ILE A 818 -17.12 -35.83 18.10
N GLY A 819 -17.34 -37.14 18.16
CA GLY A 819 -16.31 -38.16 18.17
C GLY A 819 -15.94 -38.57 16.75
N ILE A 820 -14.65 -38.50 16.40
CA ILE A 820 -14.13 -39.04 15.13
C ILE A 820 -13.27 -40.26 15.46
N ASP A 821 -13.70 -41.44 15.03
CA ASP A 821 -13.11 -42.73 15.40
C ASP A 821 -11.69 -42.88 14.83
N GLY A 822 -10.74 -43.32 15.67
CA GLY A 822 -9.42 -43.75 15.24
C GLY A 822 -8.47 -42.65 14.72
N VAL A 823 -8.58 -41.40 15.18
CA VAL A 823 -7.74 -40.27 14.73
C VAL A 823 -6.48 -40.13 15.59
N ARG A 824 -5.30 -40.21 14.97
CA ARG A 824 -4.05 -39.85 15.67
C ARG A 824 -3.84 -38.32 15.68
N PRO A 825 -3.48 -37.70 16.82
CA PRO A 825 -3.22 -36.26 16.89
C PRO A 825 -2.08 -35.78 15.97
N ASP A 826 -1.04 -36.59 15.79
CA ASP A 826 0.09 -36.28 14.90
C ASP A 826 -0.31 -36.31 13.41
N ALA A 827 -1.28 -37.14 13.05
CA ALA A 827 -1.85 -37.19 11.71
C ALA A 827 -2.84 -36.04 11.48
N LEU A 828 -3.66 -35.70 12.47
CA LEU A 828 -4.55 -34.54 12.42
C LEU A 828 -3.77 -33.25 12.15
N ARG A 829 -2.71 -33.00 12.91
CA ARG A 829 -1.82 -31.82 12.74
C ARG A 829 -1.13 -31.73 11.38
N LYS A 830 -1.13 -32.80 10.60
CA LYS A 830 -0.55 -32.84 9.25
C LYS A 830 -1.61 -32.82 8.14
N ALA A 831 -2.84 -33.21 8.44
CA ALA A 831 -3.95 -33.17 7.50
C ALA A 831 -4.38 -31.72 7.24
N ARG A 832 -4.95 -31.43 6.06
CA ARG A 832 -5.58 -30.13 5.77
C ARG A 832 -6.98 -30.09 6.39
N ALA A 833 -7.07 -29.69 7.65
CA ALA A 833 -8.28 -29.76 8.46
C ALA A 833 -8.78 -28.37 8.92
N PRO A 834 -9.12 -27.45 7.99
CA PRO A 834 -9.40 -26.05 8.31
C PRO A 834 -10.57 -25.85 9.29
N ASN A 835 -11.54 -26.77 9.36
CA ASN A 835 -12.68 -26.61 10.25
C ASN A 835 -12.31 -26.98 11.70
N MET A 836 -11.61 -28.09 11.91
CA MET A 836 -11.01 -28.44 13.20
C MET A 836 -9.95 -27.41 13.60
N ASP A 837 -9.16 -26.91 12.65
CA ASP A 837 -8.17 -25.86 12.88
C ASP A 837 -8.79 -24.57 13.41
N ALA A 838 -9.90 -24.13 12.81
CA ALA A 838 -10.65 -23.00 13.32
C ALA A 838 -11.16 -23.24 14.75
N LEU A 839 -11.67 -24.44 15.06
CA LEU A 839 -12.20 -24.73 16.39
C LEU A 839 -11.13 -24.70 17.49
N TRP A 840 -9.92 -25.22 17.24
CA TRP A 840 -8.87 -25.22 18.26
C TRP A 840 -8.07 -23.91 18.34
N GLN A 841 -7.98 -23.15 17.24
CA GLN A 841 -7.36 -21.82 17.26
C GLN A 841 -8.20 -20.80 18.02
N ASP A 842 -9.53 -20.94 17.96
CA ASP A 842 -10.50 -20.09 18.65
C ASP A 842 -11.09 -20.75 19.91
N GLY A 843 -10.45 -21.82 20.41
CA GLY A 843 -10.96 -22.64 21.51
C GLY A 843 -9.87 -23.18 22.43
N ALA A 844 -10.26 -24.08 23.33
CA ALA A 844 -9.37 -24.79 24.24
C ALA A 844 -8.93 -26.11 23.61
N TYR A 845 -7.65 -26.47 23.69
CA TYR A 845 -7.18 -27.70 23.06
C TYR A 845 -6.08 -28.43 23.82
N ASN A 846 -6.03 -29.75 23.65
CA ASN A 846 -4.92 -30.60 24.06
C ASN A 846 -4.70 -31.74 23.04
N PHE A 847 -3.57 -31.72 22.33
CA PHE A 847 -3.21 -32.76 21.36
C PHE A 847 -2.49 -33.98 21.97
N ASN A 848 -2.32 -33.98 23.30
CA ASN A 848 -1.72 -35.07 24.07
C ASN A 848 -2.72 -35.62 25.11
N ALA A 849 -4.02 -35.48 24.84
CA ALA A 849 -5.04 -36.07 25.70
C ALA A 849 -4.92 -37.60 25.69
N ARG A 850 -5.43 -38.27 26.72
CA ARG A 850 -5.30 -39.72 26.89
C ARG A 850 -6.66 -40.42 26.87
N THR A 851 -6.69 -41.58 26.24
CA THR A 851 -7.82 -42.51 26.29
C THR A 851 -7.50 -43.73 27.16
N ASP A 852 -8.46 -44.65 27.26
CA ASP A 852 -8.35 -45.87 28.04
C ASP A 852 -7.16 -46.74 27.56
N GLU A 853 -6.50 -47.42 28.50
CA GLU A 853 -5.39 -48.32 28.17
C GLU A 853 -5.82 -49.52 27.31
N ILE A 854 -7.09 -49.91 27.41
CA ILE A 854 -7.76 -50.82 26.48
C ILE A 854 -8.30 -49.98 25.32
N SER A 855 -7.39 -49.51 24.46
CA SER A 855 -7.62 -48.55 23.38
C SER A 855 -8.45 -49.11 22.18
N SER A 856 -9.57 -49.75 22.48
CA SER A 856 -10.57 -50.29 21.55
C SER A 856 -11.88 -49.52 21.71
N ASN A 857 -12.68 -49.47 20.65
CA ASN A 857 -13.85 -48.59 20.54
C ASN A 857 -14.80 -48.74 21.74
N GLY A 858 -15.17 -49.96 22.14
CA GLY A 858 -16.11 -50.21 23.24
C GLY A 858 -15.69 -49.56 24.58
N PRO A 859 -14.53 -49.92 25.15
CA PRO A 859 -13.98 -49.28 26.34
C PRO A 859 -13.80 -47.76 26.21
N CYS A 860 -13.26 -47.27 25.08
CA CYS A 860 -12.95 -45.85 24.89
C CYS A 860 -14.21 -44.98 24.78
N TRP A 861 -15.19 -45.39 23.97
CA TRP A 861 -16.49 -44.71 23.88
C TRP A 861 -17.25 -44.77 25.21
N THR A 862 -17.20 -45.91 25.92
CA THR A 862 -17.80 -46.02 27.26
C THR A 862 -17.15 -45.04 28.23
N ALA A 863 -15.82 -44.96 28.25
CA ALA A 863 -15.10 -44.02 29.11
C ALA A 863 -15.46 -42.56 28.81
N MET A 864 -15.50 -42.20 27.53
CA MET A 864 -15.89 -40.86 27.07
C MET A 864 -17.28 -40.45 27.52
N LEU A 865 -18.24 -41.38 27.40
CA LEU A 865 -19.67 -41.09 27.53
C LEU A 865 -20.23 -41.33 28.93
N THR A 866 -19.49 -42.04 29.80
CA THR A 866 -19.88 -42.26 31.21
C THR A 866 -19.06 -41.40 32.17
N GLY A 867 -17.86 -40.97 31.78
CA GLY A 867 -16.92 -40.25 32.62
C GLY A 867 -16.12 -41.14 33.58
N VAL A 868 -16.09 -42.46 33.36
CA VAL A 868 -15.31 -43.42 34.16
C VAL A 868 -14.53 -44.41 33.30
N TRP A 869 -13.38 -44.88 33.80
CA TRP A 869 -12.53 -45.85 33.10
C TRP A 869 -13.13 -47.27 33.08
N HIS A 870 -12.55 -48.16 32.25
CA HIS A 870 -13.02 -49.55 32.12
C HIS A 870 -13.06 -50.33 33.44
N LEU A 871 -12.22 -49.99 34.43
CA LEU A 871 -12.21 -50.62 35.76
C LEU A 871 -13.50 -50.40 36.54
N LYS A 872 -14.22 -49.31 36.27
CA LYS A 872 -15.53 -49.01 36.87
C LYS A 872 -16.68 -49.47 35.98
N SER A 873 -16.60 -49.20 34.67
CA SER A 873 -17.67 -49.54 33.73
C SER A 873 -17.73 -51.02 33.36
N ASN A 874 -16.69 -51.80 33.65
CA ASN A 874 -16.52 -53.22 33.27
C ASN A 874 -16.55 -53.49 31.76
N VAL A 875 -16.47 -52.45 30.91
CA VAL A 875 -16.40 -52.61 29.45
C VAL A 875 -14.94 -52.76 29.02
N ILE A 876 -14.53 -53.99 28.72
CA ILE A 876 -13.14 -54.33 28.35
C ILE A 876 -12.99 -54.81 26.89
N SER A 877 -14.07 -54.84 26.10
CA SER A 877 -14.07 -55.19 24.67
C SER A 877 -15.31 -54.67 23.96
N ASN A 878 -15.35 -54.79 22.63
CA ASN A 878 -16.51 -54.43 21.80
C ASN A 878 -17.73 -55.36 21.99
N ASP A 879 -17.62 -56.42 22.79
CA ASP A 879 -18.70 -57.37 23.04
C ASP A 879 -19.67 -56.91 24.15
N TYR A 880 -19.25 -55.95 24.99
CA TYR A 880 -20.04 -55.43 26.13
C TYR A 880 -20.57 -56.55 27.04
N LYS A 881 -19.69 -57.46 27.48
CA LYS A 881 -20.08 -58.57 28.37
C LYS A 881 -20.15 -58.08 29.82
N ASP A 882 -21.37 -58.05 30.37
CA ASP A 882 -21.68 -57.69 31.77
C ASP A 882 -21.22 -56.26 32.18
N PRO A 883 -21.64 -55.22 31.44
CA PRO A 883 -21.15 -53.87 31.68
C PRO A 883 -21.83 -53.24 32.91
N ASN A 884 -21.08 -52.54 33.76
CA ASN A 884 -21.59 -51.85 34.96
C ASN A 884 -22.21 -50.48 34.62
N LEU A 885 -23.14 -50.48 33.66
CA LEU A 885 -23.79 -49.27 33.16
C LEU A 885 -25.01 -48.85 33.98
N GLU A 886 -25.46 -49.69 34.92
CA GLU A 886 -26.48 -49.30 35.91
C GLU A 886 -25.91 -48.32 36.94
N GLU A 887 -24.69 -48.57 37.42
CA GLU A 887 -23.98 -47.69 38.36
C GLU A 887 -23.32 -46.50 37.64
N TYR A 888 -22.75 -46.74 36.46
CA TYR A 888 -22.08 -45.74 35.64
C TYR A 888 -22.76 -45.57 34.28
N PRO A 889 -23.96 -44.96 34.23
CA PRO A 889 -24.71 -44.80 33.00
C PRO A 889 -24.09 -43.75 32.07
N HIS A 890 -24.57 -43.74 30.82
CA HIS A 890 -24.30 -42.67 29.87
C HIS A 890 -24.64 -41.29 30.46
N PHE A 891 -23.89 -40.23 30.13
CA PHE A 891 -24.11 -38.89 30.69
C PHE A 891 -25.50 -38.31 30.34
N PHE A 892 -26.13 -38.79 29.26
CA PHE A 892 -27.53 -38.50 28.93
C PHE A 892 -28.52 -38.98 30.01
N HIS A 893 -28.25 -40.11 30.66
CA HIS A 893 -29.05 -40.56 31.80
C HIS A 893 -29.07 -39.52 32.91
N ARG A 894 -27.89 -38.96 33.22
CA ARG A 894 -27.72 -37.91 34.24
C ARG A 894 -28.40 -36.61 33.82
N ILE A 895 -28.31 -36.24 32.54
CA ILE A 895 -29.05 -35.09 32.00
C ILE A 895 -30.56 -35.28 32.18
N ARG A 896 -31.08 -36.47 31.89
CA ARG A 896 -32.50 -36.78 32.05
C ARG A 896 -32.94 -36.71 33.52
N GLU A 897 -32.14 -37.22 34.45
CA GLU A 897 -32.47 -37.19 35.88
C GLU A 897 -32.47 -35.76 36.44
N GLU A 898 -31.45 -34.97 36.13
CA GLU A 898 -31.28 -33.62 36.70
C GLU A 898 -32.09 -32.55 35.94
N LYS A 899 -32.22 -32.70 34.62
CA LYS A 899 -32.89 -31.75 33.72
C LYS A 899 -33.74 -32.49 32.67
N PRO A 900 -34.86 -33.12 33.06
CA PRO A 900 -35.69 -33.96 32.19
C PRO A 900 -36.35 -33.25 31.00
N HIS A 901 -36.28 -31.92 30.96
CA HIS A 901 -36.80 -31.11 29.85
C HIS A 901 -35.79 -30.95 28.70
N LEU A 902 -34.50 -31.23 28.92
CA LEU A 902 -33.48 -31.12 27.88
C LEU A 902 -33.58 -32.29 26.91
N LYS A 903 -33.52 -31.99 25.62
CA LYS A 903 -33.61 -32.96 24.53
C LYS A 903 -32.22 -33.40 24.08
N SER A 904 -31.94 -34.69 24.30
CA SER A 904 -30.68 -35.37 24.01
C SER A 904 -30.76 -36.23 22.73
N TYR A 905 -29.83 -36.03 21.80
CA TYR A 905 -29.78 -36.74 20.52
C TYR A 905 -28.46 -37.51 20.37
N SER A 906 -28.50 -38.78 19.95
CA SER A 906 -27.31 -39.59 19.66
C SER A 906 -27.35 -40.11 18.22
N ILE A 907 -26.43 -39.65 17.37
CA ILE A 907 -26.35 -40.06 15.97
C ILE A 907 -24.98 -40.66 15.70
N VAL A 908 -24.91 -41.98 15.56
CA VAL A 908 -23.62 -42.70 15.46
C VAL A 908 -23.56 -43.54 14.20
N ASN A 909 -22.38 -43.72 13.61
CA ASN A 909 -22.23 -44.69 12.53
C ASN A 909 -22.03 -46.10 13.13
N TRP A 910 -21.16 -46.21 14.13
CA TRP A 910 -20.89 -47.46 14.84
C TRP A 910 -21.97 -47.74 15.91
N GLU A 911 -23.01 -48.49 15.50
CA GLU A 911 -24.18 -48.83 16.33
C GLU A 911 -23.88 -49.36 17.75
N PRO A 912 -22.81 -50.14 18.02
CA PRO A 912 -22.53 -50.65 19.35
C PRO A 912 -22.39 -49.58 20.46
N ILE A 913 -22.12 -48.31 20.12
CA ILE A 913 -22.14 -47.20 21.09
C ILE A 913 -23.50 -47.10 21.80
N HIS A 914 -24.60 -47.40 21.09
CA HIS A 914 -25.93 -47.35 21.68
C HIS A 914 -26.20 -48.45 22.72
N LYS A 915 -25.30 -49.43 22.90
CA LYS A 915 -25.35 -50.36 24.03
C LYS A 915 -25.01 -49.68 25.37
N ILE A 916 -24.40 -48.49 25.35
CA ILE A 916 -24.11 -47.68 26.53
C ILE A 916 -25.38 -46.97 27.03
N LEU A 917 -26.35 -46.73 26.14
CA LEU A 917 -27.61 -46.07 26.46
C LEU A 917 -28.58 -47.02 27.16
N GLN A 918 -29.21 -46.56 28.24
CA GLN A 918 -30.38 -47.19 28.81
C GLN A 918 -31.68 -46.68 28.16
N VAL A 919 -32.78 -47.39 28.40
CA VAL A 919 -34.09 -47.01 27.87
C VAL A 919 -34.46 -45.61 28.34
N GLY A 920 -34.69 -44.72 27.37
CA GLY A 920 -35.11 -43.34 27.58
C GLY A 920 -33.98 -42.36 27.91
N ASP A 921 -32.71 -42.73 27.82
CA ASP A 921 -31.58 -41.79 28.04
C ASP A 921 -31.52 -40.73 26.94
N ALA A 922 -31.61 -41.16 25.67
CA ALA A 922 -31.70 -40.27 24.52
C ALA A 922 -33.16 -39.98 24.16
N THR A 923 -33.49 -38.71 23.86
CA THR A 923 -34.76 -38.34 23.23
C THR A 923 -34.89 -38.96 21.84
N TYR A 924 -33.78 -39.00 21.11
CA TYR A 924 -33.70 -39.65 19.80
C TYR A 924 -32.31 -40.27 19.62
N ALA A 925 -32.28 -41.51 19.13
CA ALA A 925 -31.05 -42.20 18.80
C ALA A 925 -31.18 -42.87 17.43
N SER A 926 -30.18 -42.70 16.56
CA SER A 926 -30.14 -43.36 15.25
C SER A 926 -28.73 -43.80 14.88
N SER A 927 -28.64 -44.89 14.10
CA SER A 927 -27.36 -45.47 13.71
C SER A 927 -27.18 -45.56 12.18
N PRO A 928 -27.02 -44.44 11.45
CA PRO A 928 -26.86 -44.46 9.99
C PRO A 928 -25.53 -45.10 9.55
N LEU A 929 -25.59 -46.01 8.58
CA LEU A 929 -24.44 -46.83 8.12
C LEU A 929 -23.24 -46.09 7.51
N THR A 930 -23.26 -44.76 7.37
CA THR A 930 -22.12 -43.99 6.84
C THR A 930 -22.04 -42.60 7.45
N ASP A 931 -20.82 -42.06 7.56
CA ASP A 931 -20.55 -40.71 8.05
C ASP A 931 -21.29 -39.63 7.27
N ALA A 932 -21.47 -39.82 5.97
CA ALA A 932 -22.24 -38.90 5.14
C ALA A 932 -23.73 -38.89 5.50
N LYS A 933 -24.30 -40.03 5.88
CA LYS A 933 -25.68 -40.12 6.34
C LYS A 933 -25.83 -39.57 7.75
N VAL A 934 -24.91 -39.90 8.67
CA VAL A 934 -24.81 -39.27 10.01
C VAL A 934 -24.82 -37.74 9.87
N THR A 935 -23.90 -37.20 9.06
CA THR A 935 -23.78 -35.76 8.84
C THR A 935 -25.06 -35.15 8.28
N SER A 936 -25.67 -35.80 7.28
CA SER A 936 -26.89 -35.28 6.64
C SER A 936 -28.08 -35.27 7.60
N GLU A 937 -28.19 -36.30 8.45
CA GLU A 937 -29.22 -36.39 9.47
C GLU A 937 -29.01 -35.34 10.58
N VAL A 938 -27.78 -35.20 11.09
CA VAL A 938 -27.42 -34.15 12.06
C VAL A 938 -27.74 -32.75 11.51
N VAL A 939 -27.36 -32.47 10.26
CA VAL A 939 -27.66 -31.18 9.61
C VAL A 939 -29.16 -30.96 9.47
N SER A 940 -29.95 -32.01 9.21
CA SER A 940 -31.41 -31.91 9.14
C SER A 940 -32.01 -31.63 10.51
N LEU A 941 -31.61 -32.41 11.53
CA LEU A 941 -32.10 -32.28 12.90
C LEU A 941 -31.76 -30.92 13.50
N LEU A 942 -30.52 -30.44 13.33
CA LEU A 942 -30.13 -29.10 13.77
C LEU A 942 -30.96 -28.00 13.13
N LYS A 943 -31.55 -28.20 11.93
CA LYS A 943 -32.41 -27.22 11.27
C LYS A 943 -33.88 -27.30 11.69
N SER A 944 -34.38 -28.48 12.04
CA SER A 944 -35.81 -28.71 12.24
C SER A 944 -36.24 -28.91 13.69
N GLU A 945 -35.32 -29.34 14.56
CA GLU A 945 -35.63 -29.71 15.94
C GLU A 945 -35.04 -28.73 16.95
N GLU A 946 -35.71 -28.62 18.09
CA GLU A 946 -35.14 -28.02 19.30
C GLU A 946 -34.26 -29.06 19.98
N ILE A 947 -32.95 -28.83 19.98
CA ILE A 947 -31.95 -29.76 20.51
C ILE A 947 -31.17 -29.05 21.60
N ASP A 948 -30.95 -29.73 22.72
CA ASP A 948 -30.16 -29.22 23.85
C ASP A 948 -28.77 -29.84 23.89
N VAL A 949 -28.71 -31.15 23.65
CA VAL A 949 -27.47 -31.94 23.73
C VAL A 949 -27.44 -32.92 22.56
N MET A 950 -26.32 -32.98 21.84
CA MET A 950 -26.13 -33.93 20.76
C MET A 950 -24.76 -34.60 20.85
N PHE A 951 -24.74 -35.93 20.75
CA PHE A 951 -23.54 -36.72 20.51
C PHE A 951 -23.56 -37.25 19.08
N VAL A 952 -22.43 -37.09 18.38
CA VAL A 952 -22.24 -37.53 16.99
C VAL A 952 -20.97 -38.37 16.92
N GLN A 953 -21.05 -39.54 16.26
CA GLN A 953 -19.86 -40.35 15.96
C GLN A 953 -19.68 -40.55 14.44
N LEU A 954 -18.44 -40.35 13.99
CA LEU A 954 -17.97 -40.56 12.60
C LEU A 954 -16.88 -41.64 12.58
N ASP A 955 -16.92 -42.55 11.61
CA ASP A 955 -16.23 -43.85 11.61
C ASP A 955 -15.27 -44.04 10.41
N ASP A 956 -15.37 -43.20 9.37
CA ASP A 956 -14.61 -43.40 8.12
C ASP A 956 -13.08 -43.35 8.32
N VAL A 957 -12.60 -42.65 9.37
CA VAL A 957 -11.16 -42.51 9.63
C VAL A 957 -10.56 -43.79 10.19
N ASP A 958 -11.24 -44.46 11.11
CA ASP A 958 -10.83 -45.75 11.64
C ASP A 958 -10.80 -46.84 10.54
N HIS A 959 -11.85 -46.90 9.73
CA HIS A 959 -11.88 -47.75 8.53
C HIS A 959 -10.69 -47.49 7.60
N ALA A 960 -10.31 -46.23 7.39
CA ALA A 960 -9.14 -45.88 6.60
C ALA A 960 -7.82 -46.30 7.29
N GLY A 961 -7.77 -46.21 8.62
CA GLY A 961 -6.67 -46.71 9.44
C GLY A 961 -6.47 -48.22 9.30
N HIS A 962 -7.54 -49.01 9.39
CA HIS A 962 -7.49 -50.45 9.12
C HIS A 962 -7.12 -50.78 7.66
N ALA A 963 -7.65 -50.05 6.69
CA ALA A 963 -7.39 -50.33 5.28
C ALA A 963 -5.97 -49.94 4.83
N HIS A 964 -5.45 -48.81 5.32
CA HIS A 964 -4.27 -48.13 4.74
C HIS A 964 -3.20 -47.76 5.76
N GLY A 965 -3.49 -47.97 7.04
CA GLY A 965 -2.57 -47.81 8.14
C GLY A 965 -2.74 -46.48 8.87
N PHE A 966 -2.81 -46.54 10.20
CA PHE A 966 -2.85 -45.40 11.13
C PHE A 966 -1.47 -44.73 11.17
N SER A 967 -1.24 -43.74 10.30
CA SER A 967 0.05 -43.07 10.20
C SER A 967 -0.06 -41.69 9.56
N PRO A 968 0.69 -40.67 10.06
CA PRO A 968 0.83 -39.39 9.37
C PRO A 968 1.56 -39.49 8.02
N ARG A 969 2.07 -40.67 7.65
CA ARG A 969 2.68 -40.93 6.34
C ARG A 969 1.70 -41.54 5.33
N SER A 970 0.51 -41.99 5.77
CA SER A 970 -0.50 -42.58 4.90
C SER A 970 -1.37 -41.48 4.28
N ALA A 971 -1.17 -41.18 3.00
CA ALA A 971 -1.96 -40.17 2.29
C ALA A 971 -3.47 -40.48 2.30
N LYS A 972 -3.86 -41.76 2.27
CA LYS A 972 -5.26 -42.17 2.30
C LYS A 972 -5.90 -41.98 3.68
N TYR A 973 -5.16 -42.22 4.75
CA TYR A 973 -5.60 -41.94 6.12
C TYR A 973 -5.75 -40.43 6.36
N LEU A 974 -4.77 -39.62 5.93
CA LEU A 974 -4.88 -38.15 5.99
C LEU A 974 -6.10 -37.64 5.21
N LYS A 975 -6.38 -38.19 4.01
CA LYS A 975 -7.56 -37.83 3.22
C LYS A 975 -8.89 -38.19 3.90
N ALA A 976 -8.92 -39.24 4.72
CA ALA A 976 -10.09 -39.58 5.53
C ALA A 976 -10.31 -38.54 6.64
N ILE A 977 -9.24 -38.11 7.34
CA ILE A 977 -9.29 -37.03 8.33
C ILE A 977 -9.80 -35.73 7.68
N GLU A 978 -9.26 -35.35 6.52
CA GLU A 978 -9.72 -34.17 5.75
C GLU A 978 -11.19 -34.30 5.31
N LYS A 979 -11.70 -35.53 5.10
CA LYS A 979 -13.10 -35.77 4.76
C LYS A 979 -14.00 -35.58 5.97
N SER A 980 -13.63 -36.12 7.13
CA SER A 980 -14.36 -35.92 8.38
C SER A 980 -14.35 -34.45 8.82
N ASP A 981 -13.25 -33.72 8.58
CA ASP A 981 -13.18 -32.26 8.78
C ASP A 981 -14.26 -31.52 7.98
N ARG A 982 -14.45 -31.87 6.69
CA ARG A 982 -15.52 -31.28 5.86
C ARG A 982 -16.92 -31.61 6.38
N GLN A 983 -17.12 -32.80 6.96
CA GLN A 983 -18.41 -33.17 7.56
C GLN A 983 -18.67 -32.36 8.83
N LEU A 984 -17.67 -32.22 9.69
CA LEU A 984 -17.70 -31.34 10.86
C LEU A 984 -18.05 -29.91 10.45
N GLY A 985 -17.41 -29.36 9.41
CA GLY A 985 -17.72 -28.03 8.90
C GLY A 985 -19.19 -27.85 8.52
N LYS A 986 -19.82 -28.86 7.89
CA LYS A 986 -21.26 -28.83 7.58
C LYS A 986 -22.13 -28.84 8.84
N MET A 987 -21.79 -29.65 9.84
CA MET A 987 -22.55 -29.73 11.10
C MET A 987 -22.46 -28.44 11.89
N VAL A 988 -21.25 -27.90 12.07
CA VAL A 988 -21.03 -26.60 12.74
C VAL A 988 -21.73 -25.47 11.98
N SER A 989 -21.69 -25.48 10.65
CA SER A 989 -22.40 -24.49 9.84
C SER A 989 -23.93 -24.61 9.97
N ALA A 990 -24.49 -25.83 10.03
CA ALA A 990 -25.92 -26.02 10.27
C ALA A 990 -26.34 -25.55 11.66
N LEU A 991 -25.53 -25.84 12.69
CA LEU A 991 -25.73 -25.37 14.06
C LEU A 991 -25.75 -23.83 14.11
N LYS A 992 -24.77 -23.16 13.48
CA LYS A 992 -24.70 -21.70 13.43
C LYS A 992 -25.85 -21.03 12.66
N ASN A 993 -26.52 -21.77 11.77
CA ASN A 993 -27.67 -21.28 11.00
C ASN A 993 -29.02 -21.59 11.66
N ARG A 994 -29.03 -22.07 12.91
CA ARG A 994 -30.24 -22.23 13.70
C ARG A 994 -30.90 -20.88 13.94
N LYS A 995 -32.23 -20.83 13.85
CA LYS A 995 -33.00 -19.59 14.11
C LYS A 995 -32.83 -19.08 15.55
N SER A 996 -32.63 -19.99 16.49
CA SER A 996 -32.41 -19.72 17.91
C SER A 996 -30.94 -19.53 18.28
N TYR A 997 -29.99 -19.62 17.32
CA TYR A 997 -28.55 -19.64 17.64
C TYR A 997 -28.10 -18.44 18.49
N ASP A 998 -28.66 -17.25 18.25
CA ASP A 998 -28.30 -16.04 19.01
C ASP A 998 -28.70 -16.11 20.50
N GLN A 999 -29.67 -16.96 20.85
CA GLN A 999 -30.13 -17.23 22.22
C GLN A 999 -29.47 -18.47 22.84
N GLU A 1000 -28.57 -19.14 22.11
CA GLU A 1000 -27.96 -20.41 22.48
C GLU A 1000 -26.46 -20.25 22.75
N ASN A 1001 -25.98 -20.88 23.83
CA ASN A 1001 -24.57 -20.97 24.19
C ASN A 1001 -24.06 -22.40 23.97
N TRP A 1002 -23.61 -22.68 22.75
CA TRP A 1002 -23.10 -23.99 22.37
C TRP A 1002 -21.66 -24.20 22.83
N LEU A 1003 -21.44 -25.29 23.57
CA LEU A 1003 -20.13 -25.93 23.73
C LEU A 1003 -19.98 -27.03 22.68
N ILE A 1004 -19.03 -26.86 21.77
CA ILE A 1004 -18.67 -27.86 20.76
C ILE A 1004 -17.40 -28.56 21.23
N ILE A 1005 -17.50 -29.86 21.52
CA ILE A 1005 -16.35 -30.71 21.84
C ILE A 1005 -16.06 -31.62 20.65
N VAL A 1006 -14.81 -31.66 20.20
CA VAL A 1006 -14.34 -32.56 19.15
C VAL A 1006 -13.17 -33.37 19.68
N THR A 1007 -13.28 -34.68 19.58
CA THR A 1007 -12.29 -35.62 20.12
C THR A 1007 -12.30 -36.92 19.32
N THR A 1008 -11.45 -37.86 19.73
CA THR A 1008 -11.32 -39.19 19.16
C THR A 1008 -11.18 -40.21 20.29
N ASP A 1009 -11.70 -41.41 20.08
CA ASP A 1009 -11.72 -42.47 21.07
C ASP A 1009 -10.36 -43.17 21.21
N HIS A 1010 -9.62 -43.35 20.11
CA HIS A 1010 -8.27 -43.90 20.12
C HIS A 1010 -7.43 -43.48 18.90
N GLY A 1011 -6.12 -43.77 18.97
CA GLY A 1011 -5.21 -43.78 17.82
C GLY A 1011 -4.95 -45.20 17.30
N GLY A 1012 -3.87 -45.41 16.55
CA GLY A 1012 -3.51 -46.73 16.05
C GLY A 1012 -2.09 -46.81 15.48
N SER A 1013 -1.63 -48.03 15.21
CA SER A 1013 -0.34 -48.29 14.58
C SER A 1013 -0.42 -49.48 13.60
N GLY A 1014 0.29 -49.38 12.48
CA GLY A 1014 0.06 -50.32 11.38
C GLY A 1014 -1.42 -50.26 10.97
N LYS A 1015 -2.10 -51.41 10.89
CA LYS A 1015 -3.52 -51.53 10.51
C LYS A 1015 -4.43 -52.00 11.66
N SER A 1016 -4.02 -51.76 12.90
CA SER A 1016 -4.70 -52.26 14.10
C SER A 1016 -4.56 -51.25 15.25
N HIS A 1017 -5.45 -51.34 16.23
CA HIS A 1017 -5.43 -50.58 17.48
C HIS A 1017 -5.71 -51.53 18.66
N GLY A 1018 -5.90 -51.03 19.90
CA GLY A 1018 -6.21 -51.85 21.09
C GLY A 1018 -5.00 -52.23 21.97
N LYS A 1019 -3.99 -51.36 22.09
CA LYS A 1019 -2.78 -51.62 22.89
C LYS A 1019 -2.51 -50.40 23.77
N ASN A 1020 -2.01 -50.62 24.98
CA ASN A 1020 -1.52 -49.54 25.85
C ASN A 1020 -0.14 -49.04 25.38
N ILE A 1021 -0.11 -48.33 24.25
CA ILE A 1021 1.07 -47.63 23.70
C ILE A 1021 0.64 -46.24 23.22
N ASP A 1022 1.59 -45.30 23.13
CA ASP A 1022 1.29 -43.90 22.86
C ASP A 1022 0.56 -43.68 21.53
N GLU A 1023 0.90 -44.41 20.46
CA GLU A 1023 0.22 -44.25 19.17
C GLU A 1023 -1.27 -44.60 19.22
N HIS A 1024 -1.69 -45.39 20.20
CA HIS A 1024 -3.07 -45.85 20.36
C HIS A 1024 -3.81 -45.08 21.46
N THR A 1025 -3.11 -44.68 22.51
CA THR A 1025 -3.70 -44.08 23.72
C THR A 1025 -3.64 -42.56 23.73
N THR A 1026 -2.85 -41.95 22.85
CA THR A 1026 -2.79 -40.48 22.70
C THR A 1026 -3.86 -40.01 21.72
N VAL A 1027 -4.79 -39.19 22.20
CA VAL A 1027 -5.93 -38.62 21.50
C VAL A 1027 -5.88 -37.09 21.55
N PHE A 1028 -6.77 -36.41 20.83
CA PHE A 1028 -6.88 -34.96 20.89
C PHE A 1028 -8.20 -34.56 21.55
N TYR A 1029 -8.18 -33.42 22.23
CA TYR A 1029 -9.37 -32.77 22.78
C TYR A 1029 -9.42 -31.34 22.26
N ILE A 1030 -10.56 -30.93 21.70
CA ILE A 1030 -10.84 -29.56 21.28
C ILE A 1030 -12.20 -29.17 21.86
N ALA A 1031 -12.26 -28.06 22.58
CA ALA A 1031 -13.50 -27.41 22.99
C ALA A 1031 -13.58 -26.02 22.35
N SER A 1032 -14.76 -25.63 21.87
CA SER A 1032 -15.01 -24.33 21.26
C SER A 1032 -16.39 -23.82 21.63
N GLY A 1033 -16.51 -22.56 22.01
CA GLY A 1033 -17.75 -21.98 22.54
C GLY A 1033 -17.50 -20.67 23.28
N MET A 1034 -18.57 -19.99 23.68
CA MET A 1034 -18.49 -18.65 24.30
C MET A 1034 -17.72 -18.64 25.63
N ASN A 1035 -17.85 -19.72 26.42
CA ASN A 1035 -17.29 -19.84 27.77
C ASN A 1035 -16.02 -20.72 27.81
N VAL A 1036 -15.37 -20.91 26.67
CA VAL A 1036 -14.15 -21.72 26.57
C VAL A 1036 -12.92 -20.86 26.83
N ASP A 1037 -11.93 -21.42 27.54
CA ASP A 1037 -10.63 -20.77 27.73
C ASP A 1037 -9.76 -20.95 26.49
N ILE A 1038 -9.57 -19.87 25.72
CA ILE A 1038 -8.83 -19.92 24.45
C ILE A 1038 -7.35 -20.25 24.72
N GLY A 1039 -6.86 -21.32 24.09
CA GLY A 1039 -5.46 -21.72 24.14
C GLY A 1039 -5.28 -23.19 24.48
N LYS A 1040 -4.02 -23.55 24.76
CA LYS A 1040 -3.70 -24.91 25.17
C LYS A 1040 -4.20 -25.15 26.60
N ILE A 1041 -4.89 -26.27 26.83
CA ILE A 1041 -5.25 -26.72 28.18
C ILE A 1041 -3.99 -27.30 28.83
N ASP A 1042 -3.57 -26.69 29.93
CA ASP A 1042 -2.43 -27.17 30.72
C ASP A 1042 -2.79 -28.36 31.61
N GLY A 1043 -1.87 -29.30 31.73
CA GLY A 1043 -2.05 -30.54 32.49
C GLY A 1043 -2.62 -31.71 31.68
N GLU A 1044 -2.97 -32.77 32.39
CA GLU A 1044 -3.51 -34.00 31.81
C GLU A 1044 -4.98 -33.84 31.41
N VAL A 1045 -5.31 -34.17 30.17
CA VAL A 1045 -6.69 -34.17 29.66
C VAL A 1045 -7.01 -35.60 29.24
N ASN A 1046 -8.15 -36.11 29.67
CA ASN A 1046 -8.54 -37.49 29.51
C ASN A 1046 -9.89 -37.61 28.80
N VAL A 1047 -10.11 -38.74 28.13
CA VAL A 1047 -11.37 -38.98 27.41
C VAL A 1047 -12.59 -38.95 28.36
N VAL A 1048 -12.40 -39.37 29.61
CA VAL A 1048 -13.43 -39.30 30.68
C VAL A 1048 -13.84 -37.86 31.04
N ASP A 1049 -13.03 -36.85 30.73
CA ASP A 1049 -13.32 -35.44 31.02
C ASP A 1049 -14.43 -34.88 30.12
N VAL A 1050 -14.71 -35.53 28.98
CA VAL A 1050 -15.70 -35.09 27.99
C VAL A 1050 -17.11 -35.04 28.60
N ALA A 1051 -17.55 -36.13 29.22
CA ALA A 1051 -18.87 -36.19 29.86
C ALA A 1051 -19.00 -35.18 31.01
N VAL A 1052 -17.95 -35.04 31.82
CA VAL A 1052 -17.94 -34.15 33.00
C VAL A 1052 -18.00 -32.68 32.59
N THR A 1053 -17.21 -32.30 31.58
CA THR A 1053 -17.22 -30.93 31.02
C THR A 1053 -18.56 -30.59 30.37
N ALA A 1054 -19.17 -31.54 29.67
CA ALA A 1054 -20.50 -31.35 29.07
C ALA A 1054 -21.60 -31.14 30.12
N LEU A 1055 -21.58 -31.91 31.22
CA LEU A 1055 -22.53 -31.77 32.33
C LEU A 1055 -22.38 -30.42 33.02
N ASP A 1056 -21.14 -30.01 33.30
CA ASP A 1056 -20.84 -28.74 33.95
C ASP A 1056 -21.29 -27.54 33.10
N HIS A 1057 -21.00 -27.53 31.79
CA HIS A 1057 -21.49 -26.49 30.88
C HIS A 1057 -23.01 -26.42 30.83
N LEU A 1058 -23.72 -27.54 30.94
CA LEU A 1058 -25.18 -27.56 31.04
C LEU A 1058 -25.70 -27.07 32.39
N GLY A 1059 -24.83 -26.69 33.32
CA GLY A 1059 -25.16 -26.26 34.68
C GLY A 1059 -25.72 -27.42 35.52
N ILE A 1060 -25.17 -28.62 35.33
CA ILE A 1060 -25.47 -29.80 36.14
C ILE A 1060 -24.27 -30.07 37.05
N GLY A 1061 -24.44 -29.83 38.35
CA GLY A 1061 -23.38 -30.05 39.33
C GLY A 1061 -23.01 -31.52 39.43
N ILE A 1062 -21.70 -31.81 39.38
CA ILE A 1062 -21.17 -33.17 39.50
C ILE A 1062 -21.31 -33.64 40.95
N LYS A 1063 -22.10 -34.71 41.15
CA LYS A 1063 -22.38 -35.26 42.49
C LYS A 1063 -21.29 -36.23 42.92
N GLU A 1064 -20.89 -36.19 44.19
CA GLU A 1064 -19.83 -37.04 44.75
C GLU A 1064 -20.19 -38.53 44.63
N GLU A 1065 -21.47 -38.87 44.81
CA GLU A 1065 -21.98 -40.25 44.68
C GLU A 1065 -21.88 -40.81 43.26
N TRP A 1066 -21.70 -39.99 42.23
CA TRP A 1066 -21.48 -40.47 40.87
C TRP A 1066 -20.09 -41.08 40.69
N ASN A 1067 -19.15 -40.77 41.59
CA ASN A 1067 -17.80 -41.33 41.61
C ASN A 1067 -17.15 -41.33 40.22
N LEU A 1068 -17.22 -40.18 39.52
CA LEU A 1068 -16.66 -40.03 38.17
C LEU A 1068 -15.13 -39.90 38.23
N ASP A 1069 -14.44 -40.40 37.20
CA ASP A 1069 -12.98 -40.25 37.07
C ASP A 1069 -12.60 -38.96 36.33
N GLY A 1070 -13.51 -38.45 35.50
CA GLY A 1070 -13.31 -37.23 34.73
C GLY A 1070 -13.43 -35.95 35.56
N ARG A 1071 -12.90 -34.86 35.01
CA ARG A 1071 -12.98 -33.50 35.56
C ARG A 1071 -13.40 -32.49 34.47
N VAL A 1072 -13.79 -31.31 34.92
CA VAL A 1072 -14.08 -30.18 34.01
C VAL A 1072 -12.77 -29.66 33.42
N VAL A 1073 -12.70 -29.51 32.10
CA VAL A 1073 -11.51 -28.99 31.40
C VAL A 1073 -11.89 -28.01 30.28
N GLY A 1074 -11.07 -26.97 30.10
CA GLY A 1074 -11.16 -26.08 28.94
C GLY A 1074 -12.33 -25.08 28.93
N ILE A 1075 -13.08 -24.94 30.04
CA ILE A 1075 -14.18 -23.98 30.19
C ILE A 1075 -14.02 -23.15 31.47
N LYS A 1076 -14.59 -21.93 31.47
CA LYS A 1076 -14.48 -20.88 32.51
C LYS A 1076 -15.33 -21.09 33.75
#